data_AF-A0A2P5FHB5-F1
#
_entry.id   AF-A0A2P5FHB5-F1
#
_cell.length_a   1.000
_cell.length_b   1.000
_cell.length_c   1.000
_cell.angle_alpha   90.00
_cell.angle_beta   90.00
_cell.angle_gamma   90.00
#
_symmetry.space_group_name_H-M   'P 1'
#
loop_
_entity.id
_entity.type
_entity.pdbx_description
1 polymer ?
#
loop_
_entity_poly.entity_id
_entity_poly.type
_entity_poly.pdbx_seq_one_letter_code
_entity_poly.pdbx_strand_id
1 'polypeptide(L)'
;MSMDLFIARTMTTKASLVFRGSIGITQSQLASLKSFHVRLMSIVLDVDVEPSTTPWDPAKAYLFVPVVSDNSVDPIEEIDWDQVEKIIGTDAWCNPLQRARPDVYLGTNERTLGGDRREYGFGKLRHGMAFGQKSHPTYGIRGAVAQFDVVKASGLVPDWGAVETQKHVYFPKGKLIMADTSTSAEDLIGRIVTAAHSGKRFYVDSICFDMTAENSFPRKEGYLGPLEYSSYADYYKQKYGVELIYKQQPLIRGRGVSYCKNLLSPRFEHADGESDESVDKTYYVFLPPELCLVHPLPGSLIRGAQRLPSIMRRVESMLLAVQLKHIINYPVPASMILEALTAASCQETFCYERAELLGDAYLKWVVSRFLFLKYPQKHEGQLTRMRQQMVSNFVLYQYALSKGLQSYIQADSFAPSRWAAPGVLPVFDEDTKDGESSLFDQGRPVTENTNEKNQPWDYEDDEMEDGELESDSSSYRVLSSKTLADVVEALIGVYYVEGGKNAANHLMKWIGIEVEFDPDQIECTRKPSNIPDSVLRHVDFDALERALNITFKDRGLLVEAITHASRPSSGVSCYQRLEFVGDAVLDHLITKHLFFTYTNLPPGRLTDLRAAAVNNENFARVSVRHNLHVHLRHGSSALEKQIRDFVKEVQVELSKPGFNSFGLGDCKAPKVLGDIVESIAGAIFLDSGRDTAVVWKVFEPLLDPMVTPETLPMHPVRELQERCQQQAEGLEYKATRNGNVATVEVFVDGVQVGIAQNPQKKMAQKLAARNALVALKDKETAEAKEKDEENGKKKNGSQTFTRQTLNDICLRRNWPMPFYRCVNEGGPAHAKRFTFAVRVNTTDKGWTDECVGEPMPSVKKAKDSAAVLLLELLNKLYS
;
A
#
# COMPACT_ATOMS: atom_id res chain seq x y z
N MET A 1 -4.12 -15.89 -20.47
CA MET A 1 -3.76 -15.10 -19.26
C MET A 1 -4.83 -15.34 -18.21
N SER A 2 -4.47 -15.58 -16.95
CA SER A 2 -5.43 -15.62 -15.84
C SER A 2 -5.01 -14.65 -14.75
N MET A 3 -5.98 -13.99 -14.12
CA MET A 3 -5.76 -13.04 -13.04
C MET A 3 -6.75 -13.28 -11.92
N ASP A 4 -6.31 -13.05 -10.69
CA ASP A 4 -7.15 -13.12 -9.50
C ASP A 4 -7.72 -11.73 -9.20
N LEU A 5 -9.00 -11.69 -8.88
CA LEU A 5 -9.78 -10.51 -8.55
C LEU A 5 -10.29 -10.65 -7.12
N PHE A 6 -9.91 -9.70 -6.27
CA PHE A 6 -10.23 -9.67 -4.85
C PHE A 6 -11.55 -8.91 -4.64
N ILE A 7 -12.65 -9.65 -4.44
CA ILE A 7 -14.00 -9.06 -4.30
C ILE A 7 -14.30 -8.66 -2.86
N ALA A 8 -13.92 -9.52 -1.90
CA ALA A 8 -14.11 -9.33 -0.46
C ALA A 8 -13.02 -10.09 0.31
N ARG A 9 -12.90 -9.87 1.63
CA ARG A 9 -11.89 -10.51 2.52
C ARG A 9 -11.75 -12.03 2.30
N THR A 10 -12.84 -12.71 1.95
CA THR A 10 -12.91 -14.18 1.83
C THR A 10 -13.25 -14.67 0.42
N MET A 11 -13.41 -13.77 -0.56
CA MET A 11 -13.88 -14.13 -1.90
C MET A 11 -12.94 -13.62 -2.98
N THR A 12 -12.11 -14.53 -3.49
CA THR A 12 -11.33 -14.35 -4.71
C THR A 12 -12.08 -14.94 -5.89
N THR A 13 -12.08 -14.23 -7.02
CA THR A 13 -12.62 -14.74 -8.28
C THR A 13 -11.54 -14.68 -9.33
N LYS A 14 -11.54 -15.65 -10.25
CA LYS A 14 -10.54 -15.73 -11.31
C LYS A 14 -11.14 -15.25 -12.62
N ALA A 15 -10.45 -14.35 -13.30
CA ALA A 15 -10.76 -13.95 -14.66
C ALA A 15 -9.71 -14.55 -15.61
N SER A 16 -10.15 -15.12 -16.72
CA SER A 16 -9.27 -15.69 -17.74
C SER A 16 -9.58 -15.11 -19.11
N LEU A 17 -8.54 -14.71 -19.82
CA LEU A 17 -8.62 -14.32 -21.22
C LEU A 17 -8.29 -15.53 -22.09
N VAL A 18 -9.25 -15.95 -22.92
CA VAL A 18 -9.16 -17.08 -23.84
C VAL A 18 -9.41 -16.58 -25.26
N PHE A 19 -8.47 -16.85 -26.18
CA PHE A 19 -8.66 -16.54 -27.59
C PHE A 19 -9.57 -17.59 -28.23
N ARG A 20 -10.68 -17.15 -28.82
CA ARG A 20 -11.70 -18.02 -29.44
C ARG A 20 -11.65 -18.05 -30.97
N GLY A 21 -10.83 -17.19 -31.60
CA GLY A 21 -10.73 -17.10 -33.07
C GLY A 21 -11.08 -15.71 -33.59
N SER A 22 -11.08 -15.57 -34.92
CA SER A 22 -11.47 -14.34 -35.63
C SER A 22 -12.96 -14.38 -35.97
N ILE A 23 -13.64 -13.23 -35.87
CA ILE A 23 -15.08 -13.09 -36.17
C ILE A 23 -15.26 -12.11 -37.33
N GLY A 24 -16.07 -12.47 -38.32
CA GLY A 24 -16.51 -11.56 -39.38
C GLY A 24 -17.80 -10.86 -38.97
N ILE A 25 -17.78 -9.52 -38.85
CA ILE A 25 -18.94 -8.73 -38.40
C ILE A 25 -19.30 -7.71 -39.48
N THR A 26 -20.60 -7.58 -39.78
CA THR A 26 -21.10 -6.55 -40.72
C THR A 26 -21.11 -5.16 -40.09
N GLN A 27 -21.16 -4.10 -40.91
CA GLN A 27 -21.17 -2.73 -40.40
C GLN A 27 -22.39 -2.42 -39.50
N SER A 28 -23.55 -2.99 -39.81
CA SER A 28 -24.77 -2.83 -39.00
C SER A 28 -24.64 -3.53 -37.65
N GLN A 29 -24.14 -4.77 -37.64
CA GLN A 29 -23.87 -5.51 -36.40
C GLN A 29 -22.87 -4.77 -35.52
N LEU A 30 -21.79 -4.22 -36.09
CA LEU A 30 -20.82 -3.43 -35.34
C LEU A 30 -21.46 -2.18 -34.72
N ALA A 31 -22.36 -1.49 -35.43
CA ALA A 31 -23.09 -0.35 -34.89
C ALA A 31 -23.98 -0.74 -33.69
N SER A 32 -24.66 -1.89 -33.77
CA SER A 32 -25.43 -2.44 -32.66
C SER A 32 -24.54 -2.74 -31.45
N LEU A 33 -23.42 -3.45 -31.63
CA LEU A 33 -22.50 -3.78 -30.54
C LEU A 33 -21.90 -2.53 -29.87
N LYS A 34 -21.56 -1.51 -30.67
CA LYS A 34 -21.11 -0.20 -30.17
C LYS A 34 -22.17 0.47 -29.30
N SER A 35 -23.42 0.51 -29.78
CA SER A 35 -24.55 1.10 -29.04
C SER A 35 -24.79 0.39 -27.71
N PHE A 36 -24.74 -0.94 -27.71
CA PHE A 36 -24.84 -1.75 -26.50
C PHE A 36 -23.70 -1.48 -25.52
N HIS A 37 -22.44 -1.49 -26.00
CA HIS A 37 -21.26 -1.27 -25.16
C HIS A 37 -21.32 0.07 -24.41
N VAL A 38 -21.66 1.15 -25.13
CA VAL A 38 -21.77 2.49 -24.53
C VAL A 38 -22.86 2.52 -23.46
N ARG A 39 -24.04 1.93 -23.73
CA ARG A 39 -25.14 1.85 -22.76
C ARG A 39 -24.81 1.01 -21.52
N LEU A 40 -24.02 -0.05 -21.67
CA LEU A 40 -23.56 -0.86 -20.55
C LEU A 40 -22.53 -0.09 -19.71
N MET A 41 -21.50 0.45 -20.37
CA MET A 41 -20.39 1.14 -19.70
C MET A 41 -20.82 2.47 -19.07
N SER A 42 -21.77 3.20 -19.65
CA SER A 42 -22.33 4.42 -19.08
C SER A 42 -22.92 4.16 -17.69
N ILE A 43 -23.67 3.08 -17.53
CA ILE A 43 -24.27 2.69 -16.24
C ILE A 43 -23.23 2.13 -15.27
N VAL A 44 -22.27 1.35 -15.75
CA VAL A 44 -21.21 0.74 -14.91
C VAL A 44 -20.25 1.79 -14.34
N LEU A 45 -19.87 2.78 -15.15
CA LEU A 45 -18.98 3.87 -14.77
C LEU A 45 -19.72 5.09 -14.22
N ASP A 46 -21.06 5.09 -14.29
CA ASP A 46 -21.94 6.20 -13.93
C ASP A 46 -21.55 7.51 -14.64
N VAL A 47 -21.47 7.45 -15.97
CA VAL A 47 -21.17 8.57 -16.88
C VAL A 47 -22.29 8.71 -17.89
N ASP A 48 -22.95 9.87 -17.98
CA ASP A 48 -23.99 10.08 -19.00
C ASP A 48 -23.35 10.31 -20.37
N VAL A 49 -23.65 9.44 -21.33
CA VAL A 49 -23.12 9.53 -22.69
C VAL A 49 -24.15 9.00 -23.68
N GLU A 50 -24.28 9.67 -24.82
CA GLU A 50 -25.18 9.25 -25.87
C GLU A 50 -24.45 8.50 -27.00
N PRO A 51 -24.85 7.25 -27.33
CA PRO A 51 -24.10 6.42 -28.29
C PRO A 51 -23.90 7.02 -29.69
N SER A 52 -24.79 7.90 -30.12
CA SER A 52 -24.77 8.55 -31.44
C SER A 52 -23.74 9.67 -31.55
N THR A 53 -23.44 10.35 -30.45
CA THR A 53 -22.59 11.55 -30.42
C THR A 53 -21.21 11.29 -29.81
N THR A 54 -20.95 10.07 -29.32
CA THR A 54 -19.72 9.80 -28.61
C THR A 54 -18.52 9.63 -29.56
N PRO A 55 -17.41 10.36 -29.34
CA PRO A 55 -16.18 10.15 -30.11
C PRO A 55 -15.59 8.77 -29.82
N TRP A 56 -15.22 8.06 -30.88
CA TRP A 56 -14.56 6.77 -30.80
C TRP A 56 -13.05 6.97 -30.94
N ASP A 57 -12.29 6.54 -29.94
CA ASP A 57 -10.83 6.49 -30.03
C ASP A 57 -10.41 5.27 -30.86
N PRO A 58 -9.87 5.44 -32.08
CA PRO A 58 -9.43 4.32 -32.91
C PRO A 58 -8.24 3.57 -32.30
N ALA A 59 -7.49 4.15 -31.36
CA ALA A 59 -6.38 3.49 -30.68
C ALA A 59 -6.86 2.46 -29.62
N LYS A 60 -8.10 2.56 -29.14
CA LYS A 60 -8.71 1.62 -28.19
C LYS A 60 -9.81 0.80 -28.86
N ALA A 61 -9.41 -0.23 -29.60
CA ALA A 61 -10.31 -1.05 -30.41
C ALA A 61 -10.84 -2.30 -29.66
N TYR A 62 -11.55 -2.13 -28.55
CA TYR A 62 -12.25 -3.25 -27.89
C TYR A 62 -13.70 -2.89 -27.55
N LEU A 63 -14.55 -3.93 -27.51
CA LEU A 63 -15.97 -3.84 -27.13
C LEU A 63 -16.28 -4.95 -26.14
N PHE A 64 -17.28 -4.72 -25.29
CA PHE A 64 -17.79 -5.73 -24.37
C PHE A 64 -19.17 -6.15 -24.81
N VAL A 65 -19.36 -7.46 -24.92
CA VAL A 65 -20.60 -8.08 -25.36
C VAL A 65 -20.94 -9.26 -24.46
N PRO A 66 -22.23 -9.52 -24.19
CA PRO A 66 -22.66 -10.70 -23.45
C PRO A 66 -22.51 -11.94 -24.34
N VAL A 67 -22.19 -13.06 -23.70
CA VAL A 67 -21.92 -14.34 -24.37
C VAL A 67 -22.76 -15.42 -23.68
N VAL A 68 -23.43 -16.27 -24.46
CA VAL A 68 -24.20 -17.43 -24.00
C VAL A 68 -23.26 -18.63 -23.88
N SER A 69 -23.43 -19.44 -22.83
CA SER A 69 -22.54 -20.56 -22.50
C SER A 69 -22.64 -21.79 -23.41
N ASP A 70 -23.34 -21.69 -24.55
CA ASP A 70 -23.50 -22.83 -25.45
C ASP A 70 -22.19 -23.05 -26.23
N ASN A 71 -21.67 -24.28 -26.18
CA ASN A 71 -20.46 -24.72 -26.88
C ASN A 71 -20.71 -24.80 -28.41
N SER A 72 -21.08 -23.69 -29.03
CA SER A 72 -21.15 -23.57 -30.48
C SER A 72 -19.73 -23.60 -31.07
N VAL A 73 -19.61 -24.05 -32.32
CA VAL A 73 -18.31 -24.13 -33.02
C VAL A 73 -17.92 -22.78 -33.63
N ASP A 74 -18.89 -21.87 -33.82
CA ASP A 74 -18.69 -20.54 -34.40
C ASP A 74 -18.79 -19.44 -33.30
N PRO A 75 -17.71 -18.67 -33.05
CA PRO A 75 -17.70 -17.63 -32.01
C PRO A 75 -18.75 -16.51 -32.20
N ILE A 76 -19.33 -16.35 -33.39
CA ILE A 76 -20.39 -15.35 -33.62
C ILE A 76 -21.73 -15.77 -33.03
N GLU A 77 -21.98 -17.08 -32.93
CA GLU A 77 -23.19 -17.67 -32.35
C GLU A 77 -23.12 -17.70 -30.81
N GLU A 78 -21.91 -17.57 -30.23
CA GLU A 78 -21.75 -17.41 -28.78
C GLU A 78 -22.27 -16.04 -28.29
N ILE A 79 -22.36 -15.01 -29.14
CA ILE A 79 -22.84 -13.66 -28.74
C ILE A 79 -24.36 -13.69 -28.51
N ASP A 80 -24.81 -13.16 -27.36
CA ASP A 80 -26.24 -13.03 -27.03
C ASP A 80 -26.87 -11.85 -27.79
N TRP A 81 -27.17 -12.06 -29.08
CA TRP A 81 -27.78 -11.06 -29.96
C TRP A 81 -29.17 -10.63 -29.48
N ASP A 82 -29.96 -11.55 -28.93
CA ASP A 82 -31.30 -11.27 -28.41
C ASP A 82 -31.24 -10.25 -27.26
N GLN A 83 -30.30 -10.42 -26.33
CA GLN A 83 -30.10 -9.47 -25.23
C GLN A 83 -29.58 -8.12 -25.73
N VAL A 84 -28.66 -8.12 -26.70
CA VAL A 84 -28.13 -6.90 -27.31
C VAL A 84 -29.24 -6.10 -27.99
N GLU A 85 -30.02 -6.72 -28.88
CA GLU A 85 -31.10 -6.05 -29.62
C GLU A 85 -32.21 -5.56 -28.70
N LYS A 86 -32.60 -6.37 -27.69
CA LYS A 86 -33.59 -5.98 -26.68
C LYS A 86 -33.16 -4.72 -25.92
N ILE A 87 -31.90 -4.63 -25.51
CA ILE A 87 -31.39 -3.47 -24.76
C ILE A 87 -31.30 -2.24 -25.67
N ILE A 88 -30.94 -2.41 -26.94
CA ILE A 88 -30.83 -1.31 -27.90
C ILE A 88 -32.22 -0.76 -28.30
N GLY A 89 -33.18 -1.65 -28.53
CA GLY A 89 -34.52 -1.32 -29.01
C GLY A 89 -35.52 -0.88 -27.94
N THR A 90 -35.16 -0.87 -26.66
CA THR A 90 -36.06 -0.47 -25.57
C THR A 90 -36.17 1.05 -25.45
N ASP A 91 -37.40 1.59 -25.36
CA ASP A 91 -37.67 3.03 -25.20
C ASP A 91 -37.34 3.59 -23.81
N ALA A 92 -37.02 2.73 -22.83
CA ALA A 92 -36.67 3.14 -21.47
C ALA A 92 -35.47 4.11 -21.43
N TRP A 93 -34.58 4.05 -22.42
CA TRP A 93 -33.42 4.96 -22.52
C TRP A 93 -33.81 6.41 -22.84
N CYS A 94 -35.03 6.65 -23.35
CA CYS A 94 -35.58 7.99 -23.50
C CYS A 94 -35.93 8.64 -22.15
N ASN A 95 -36.05 7.83 -21.08
CA ASN A 95 -36.27 8.35 -19.73
C ASN A 95 -34.92 8.75 -19.08
N PRO A 96 -34.73 10.03 -18.73
CA PRO A 96 -33.52 10.51 -18.04
C PRO A 96 -33.18 9.72 -16.76
N LEU A 97 -34.18 9.20 -16.03
CA LEU A 97 -33.95 8.41 -14.81
C LEU A 97 -33.28 7.05 -15.09
N GLN A 98 -33.38 6.54 -16.32
CA GLN A 98 -32.74 5.29 -16.73
C GLN A 98 -31.32 5.51 -17.29
N ARG A 99 -30.92 6.76 -17.52
CA ARG A 99 -29.56 7.12 -17.94
C ARG A 99 -28.64 7.31 -16.74
N ALA A 100 -27.33 7.09 -16.92
CA ALA A 100 -26.32 7.34 -15.90
C ALA A 100 -26.36 8.80 -15.43
N ARG A 101 -26.05 9.08 -14.16
CA ARG A 101 -26.20 10.41 -13.53
C ARG A 101 -27.45 11.16 -14.02
N PRO A 102 -28.65 10.74 -13.62
CA PRO A 102 -29.85 11.47 -14.03
C PRO A 102 -29.69 12.93 -13.57
N ASP A 103 -29.56 13.87 -14.51
CA ASP A 103 -29.45 15.33 -14.31
C ASP A 103 -30.77 15.92 -13.77
N VAL A 104 -31.42 15.19 -12.87
CA VAL A 104 -32.62 15.61 -12.19
C VAL A 104 -32.19 16.17 -10.85
N TYR A 105 -31.98 17.49 -10.83
CA TYR A 105 -31.93 18.28 -9.61
C TYR A 105 -33.31 18.14 -8.93
N LEU A 106 -33.51 17.08 -8.13
CA LEU A 106 -34.79 16.71 -7.50
C LEU A 106 -35.25 17.68 -6.39
N GLY A 107 -34.65 18.87 -6.28
CA GLY A 107 -35.06 19.92 -5.34
C GLY A 107 -34.94 19.57 -3.86
N THR A 108 -34.42 18.40 -3.49
CA THR A 108 -34.32 18.00 -2.08
C THR A 108 -33.09 18.64 -1.45
N ASN A 109 -33.31 19.60 -0.54
CA ASN A 109 -32.28 20.14 0.35
C ASN A 109 -31.77 19.04 1.30
N GLU A 110 -30.83 18.20 0.85
CA GLU A 110 -30.12 17.26 1.75
C GLU A 110 -29.38 18.00 2.89
N ARG A 111 -29.16 19.31 2.76
CA ARG A 111 -28.50 20.18 3.76
C ARG A 111 -29.31 20.52 5.01
N THR A 112 -30.64 20.41 5.01
CA THR A 112 -31.47 20.90 6.15
C THR A 112 -31.93 19.81 7.13
N LEU A 113 -31.75 18.51 6.81
CA LEU A 113 -32.35 17.40 7.59
C LEU A 113 -31.38 16.28 7.97
N GLY A 114 -30.10 16.58 8.20
CA GLY A 114 -29.19 15.65 8.90
C GLY A 114 -28.97 14.29 8.22
N GLY A 115 -28.90 14.27 6.89
CA GLY A 115 -28.37 13.12 6.15
C GLY A 115 -26.87 12.96 6.41
N ASP A 116 -26.40 11.74 6.61
CA ASP A 116 -24.98 11.45 6.82
C ASP A 116 -24.13 12.01 5.68
N ARG A 117 -23.02 12.63 6.08
CA ARG A 117 -22.02 13.22 5.22
C ARG A 117 -21.64 12.24 4.10
N ARG A 118 -21.94 12.58 2.85
CA ARG A 118 -20.94 12.29 1.80
C ARG A 118 -19.78 13.22 2.12
N GLU A 119 -18.64 12.66 2.50
CA GLU A 119 -17.39 13.39 2.60
C GLU A 119 -17.00 13.90 1.20
N TYR A 120 -17.59 15.01 0.78
CA TYR A 120 -16.92 15.95 -0.08
C TYR A 120 -16.05 16.80 0.85
N GLY A 121 -14.74 16.78 0.62
CA GLY A 121 -13.75 17.44 1.45
C GLY A 121 -14.13 18.89 1.76
N PHE A 122 -14.09 19.25 3.03
CA PHE A 122 -14.24 20.63 3.48
C PHE A 122 -12.99 21.43 3.09
N GLY A 123 -13.06 22.19 2.00
CA GLY A 123 -12.18 23.33 1.74
C GLY A 123 -12.64 24.55 2.55
N LYS A 124 -11.78 25.07 3.42
CA LYS A 124 -12.01 26.29 4.23
C LYS A 124 -12.33 27.49 3.33
N LEU A 125 -13.56 28.00 3.36
CA LEU A 125 -13.87 29.34 2.85
C LEU A 125 -13.28 30.40 3.78
N ARG A 126 -12.14 30.99 3.37
CA ARG A 126 -11.69 32.28 3.91
C ARG A 126 -12.64 33.37 3.42
N HIS A 127 -13.03 34.26 4.34
CA HIS A 127 -13.75 35.48 4.01
C HIS A 127 -12.83 36.45 3.25
N GLY A 128 -13.34 37.11 2.20
CA GLY A 128 -12.78 38.37 1.71
C GLY A 128 -12.86 38.61 0.21
N MET A 129 -13.73 39.55 -0.16
CA MET A 129 -13.63 40.50 -1.29
C MET A 129 -13.45 39.98 -2.73
N ALA A 130 -14.51 40.12 -3.55
CA ALA A 130 -14.41 40.72 -4.89
C ALA A 130 -15.81 41.00 -5.48
N PHE A 131 -16.02 42.26 -5.87
CA PHE A 131 -17.13 42.75 -6.68
C PHE A 131 -16.96 42.28 -8.13
N GLY A 132 -18.03 41.80 -8.77
CA GLY A 132 -18.05 41.55 -10.23
C GLY A 132 -18.86 40.31 -10.61
N GLN A 133 -20.17 40.48 -10.81
CA GLN A 133 -21.04 39.43 -11.35
C GLN A 133 -20.73 39.15 -12.82
N LYS A 134 -20.22 37.94 -13.11
CA LYS A 134 -20.60 37.16 -14.29
C LYS A 134 -20.97 35.75 -13.81
N SER A 135 -22.18 35.33 -14.15
CA SER A 135 -22.79 34.08 -13.70
C SER A 135 -22.18 32.86 -14.38
N HIS A 136 -21.67 31.93 -13.59
CA HIS A 136 -21.20 30.59 -13.98
C HIS A 136 -22.38 29.72 -14.46
N PRO A 137 -22.26 28.88 -15.51
CA PRO A 137 -23.37 28.03 -16.01
C PRO A 137 -23.84 26.98 -14.99
N THR A 138 -23.03 26.69 -13.97
CA THR A 138 -23.28 25.66 -12.95
C THR A 138 -23.98 26.18 -11.69
N TYR A 139 -24.17 27.50 -11.55
CA TYR A 139 -24.83 28.09 -10.39
C TYR A 139 -26.08 28.87 -10.80
N GLY A 140 -27.20 28.15 -10.85
CA GLY A 140 -28.51 28.76 -10.71
C GLY A 140 -28.60 29.54 -9.40
N ILE A 141 -29.23 30.71 -9.46
CA ILE A 141 -29.43 31.68 -8.37
C ILE A 141 -29.80 30.97 -7.05
N ARG A 142 -28.98 31.16 -6.01
CA ARG A 142 -29.34 30.82 -4.62
C ARG A 142 -30.62 31.56 -4.24
N GLY A 143 -31.65 30.81 -3.84
CA GLY A 143 -32.82 31.38 -3.17
C GLY A 143 -34.16 31.31 -3.93
N ALA A 144 -34.24 30.62 -5.07
CA ALA A 144 -35.53 30.27 -5.64
C ALA A 144 -35.97 28.89 -5.13
N VAL A 145 -37.02 28.87 -4.31
CA VAL A 145 -37.81 27.64 -4.12
C VAL A 145 -38.41 27.33 -5.48
N ALA A 146 -37.92 26.25 -6.07
CA ALA A 146 -38.61 25.51 -7.09
C ALA A 146 -40.10 25.33 -6.74
N GLN A 147 -41.01 26.03 -7.43
CA GLN A 147 -42.46 25.78 -7.37
C GLN A 147 -42.85 24.48 -8.11
N PHE A 148 -41.95 23.50 -8.16
CA PHE A 148 -42.19 22.24 -8.84
C PHE A 148 -42.39 21.17 -7.77
N ASP A 149 -43.60 20.62 -7.78
CA ASP A 149 -44.01 19.45 -7.04
C ASP A 149 -43.00 18.32 -7.36
N VAL A 150 -42.29 17.79 -6.36
CA VAL A 150 -41.35 16.66 -6.52
C VAL A 150 -42.07 15.44 -7.11
N VAL A 151 -43.40 15.46 -7.08
CA VAL A 151 -44.33 14.47 -7.64
C VAL A 151 -44.86 14.83 -9.03
N LYS A 152 -44.71 16.07 -9.53
CA LYS A 152 -44.96 16.42 -10.96
C LYS A 152 -43.68 16.46 -11.77
N ALA A 153 -43.04 15.31 -11.81
CA ALA A 153 -42.29 14.88 -12.98
C ALA A 153 -43.25 14.46 -14.10
N SER A 154 -44.23 15.31 -14.46
CA SER A 154 -45.37 15.00 -15.33
C SER A 154 -44.99 14.70 -16.79
N GLY A 155 -43.70 14.66 -17.10
CA GLY A 155 -43.15 14.14 -18.36
C GLY A 155 -42.06 13.07 -18.21
N LEU A 156 -41.71 12.65 -16.99
CA LEU A 156 -40.64 11.63 -16.73
C LEU A 156 -41.19 10.31 -16.16
N VAL A 157 -42.37 10.34 -15.55
CA VAL A 157 -43.12 9.14 -15.13
C VAL A 157 -44.34 9.04 -16.05
N PRO A 158 -44.68 7.85 -16.59
CA PRO A 158 -45.83 7.70 -17.48
C PRO A 158 -47.12 8.21 -16.82
N ASP A 159 -47.90 8.99 -17.57
CA ASP A 159 -49.19 9.49 -17.08
C ASP A 159 -50.18 8.32 -16.97
N TRP A 160 -50.63 8.02 -15.74
CA TRP A 160 -51.56 6.93 -15.45
C TRP A 160 -53.00 7.19 -15.95
N GLY A 161 -53.23 8.30 -16.65
CA GLY A 161 -54.54 8.72 -17.17
C GLY A 161 -55.22 7.74 -18.14
N ALA A 162 -54.58 6.66 -18.56
CA ALA A 162 -55.18 5.63 -19.42
C ALA A 162 -55.77 4.41 -18.67
N VAL A 163 -55.50 4.24 -17.37
CA VAL A 163 -55.95 3.06 -16.57
C VAL A 163 -57.01 3.45 -15.52
N GLU A 164 -57.67 4.59 -15.69
CA GLU A 164 -58.69 5.08 -14.74
C GLU A 164 -60.00 4.26 -14.69
N THR A 165 -60.17 3.21 -15.52
CA THR A 165 -61.41 2.42 -15.53
C THR A 165 -61.47 1.27 -14.54
N GLN A 166 -60.51 1.15 -13.61
CA GLN A 166 -60.40 -0.04 -12.77
C GLN A 166 -60.00 0.28 -11.31
N LYS A 167 -60.75 1.19 -10.65
CA LYS A 167 -60.62 1.48 -9.20
C LYS A 167 -61.04 0.32 -8.26
N HIS A 168 -61.39 -0.84 -8.80
CA HIS A 168 -61.57 -2.09 -8.05
C HIS A 168 -61.08 -3.28 -8.90
N VAL A 169 -59.78 -3.58 -8.85
CA VAL A 169 -59.25 -4.81 -9.45
C VAL A 169 -58.69 -5.68 -8.35
N TYR A 170 -59.29 -6.86 -8.22
CA TYR A 170 -58.71 -7.99 -7.52
C TYR A 170 -57.27 -8.20 -8.00
N PHE A 171 -56.31 -8.06 -7.08
CA PHE A 171 -54.90 -8.36 -7.35
C PHE A 171 -54.77 -9.80 -7.88
N PRO A 172 -54.28 -10.02 -9.11
CA PRO A 172 -53.81 -11.34 -9.50
C PRO A 172 -52.65 -11.69 -8.56
N LYS A 173 -52.74 -12.81 -7.83
CA LYS A 173 -51.68 -13.28 -6.93
C LYS A 173 -50.33 -13.26 -7.66
N GLY A 174 -49.40 -12.42 -7.20
CA GLY A 174 -48.00 -12.41 -7.66
C GLY A 174 -47.57 -11.29 -8.64
N LYS A 175 -48.45 -10.36 -9.03
CA LYS A 175 -48.06 -9.17 -9.85
C LYS A 175 -47.90 -7.91 -9.01
N LEU A 176 -46.84 -7.14 -9.28
CA LEU A 176 -46.53 -5.86 -8.65
C LEU A 176 -46.78 -4.71 -9.63
N ILE A 177 -47.25 -3.57 -9.10
CA ILE A 177 -47.47 -2.36 -9.88
C ILE A 177 -46.23 -1.47 -9.69
N MET A 178 -45.42 -1.38 -10.74
CA MET A 178 -44.25 -0.52 -10.81
C MET A 178 -44.63 0.88 -11.30
N ALA A 179 -43.69 1.82 -11.30
CA ALA A 179 -43.93 3.18 -11.78
C ALA A 179 -44.25 3.24 -13.29
N ASP A 180 -43.70 2.31 -14.09
CA ASP A 180 -43.84 2.25 -15.54
C ASP A 180 -44.70 1.08 -16.06
N THR A 181 -44.74 -0.04 -15.33
CA THR A 181 -45.25 -1.32 -15.82
C THR A 181 -45.84 -2.19 -14.70
N SER A 182 -46.64 -3.19 -15.06
CA SER A 182 -46.99 -4.28 -14.13
C SER A 182 -46.05 -5.47 -14.37
N THR A 183 -45.27 -5.88 -13.37
CA THR A 183 -44.29 -6.97 -13.50
C THR A 183 -44.58 -8.10 -12.51
N SER A 184 -44.22 -9.33 -12.84
CA SER A 184 -44.31 -10.46 -11.90
C SER A 184 -43.24 -10.32 -10.80
N ALA A 185 -43.55 -10.80 -9.60
CA ALA A 185 -42.61 -10.80 -8.49
C ALA A 185 -41.31 -11.57 -8.81
N GLU A 186 -41.44 -12.71 -9.49
CA GLU A 186 -40.32 -13.60 -9.80
C GLU A 186 -39.36 -12.98 -10.84
N ASP A 187 -39.89 -12.29 -11.85
CA ASP A 187 -39.08 -11.66 -12.91
C ASP A 187 -38.27 -10.46 -12.42
N LEU A 188 -38.64 -9.91 -11.25
CA LEU A 188 -38.01 -8.74 -10.65
C LEU A 188 -36.77 -9.11 -9.83
N ILE A 189 -36.71 -10.33 -9.28
CA ILE A 189 -35.59 -10.79 -8.45
C ILE A 189 -34.30 -10.80 -9.28
N GLY A 190 -33.24 -10.18 -8.75
CA GLY A 190 -31.95 -10.06 -9.45
C GLY A 190 -31.90 -8.96 -10.53
N ARG A 191 -32.99 -8.25 -10.80
CA ARG A 191 -32.97 -7.03 -11.64
C ARG A 191 -32.52 -5.80 -10.85
N ILE A 192 -32.31 -4.72 -11.58
CA ILE A 192 -32.05 -3.40 -11.02
C ILE A 192 -33.30 -2.56 -11.14
N VAL A 193 -33.61 -1.83 -10.06
CA VAL A 193 -34.67 -0.84 -10.04
C VAL A 193 -34.10 0.54 -9.75
N THR A 194 -34.61 1.56 -10.44
CA THR A 194 -34.31 2.96 -10.17
C THR A 194 -35.44 3.57 -9.36
N ALA A 195 -35.11 4.15 -8.21
CA ALA A 195 -36.07 4.84 -7.37
C ALA A 195 -36.37 6.24 -7.96
N ALA A 196 -37.61 6.48 -8.40
CA ALA A 196 -38.00 7.71 -9.07
C ALA A 196 -37.77 8.97 -8.20
N HIS A 197 -37.98 8.86 -6.89
CA HIS A 197 -37.85 9.97 -5.94
C HIS A 197 -36.39 10.38 -5.62
N SER A 198 -35.39 9.59 -6.02
CA SER A 198 -33.98 9.87 -5.70
C SER A 198 -33.00 9.62 -6.84
N GLY A 199 -33.43 9.00 -7.94
CA GLY A 199 -32.56 8.55 -9.03
C GLY A 199 -31.59 7.43 -8.64
N LYS A 200 -31.65 6.90 -7.41
CA LYS A 200 -30.74 5.85 -6.93
C LYS A 200 -31.14 4.47 -7.46
N ARG A 201 -30.13 3.66 -7.77
CA ARG A 201 -30.28 2.29 -8.30
C ARG A 201 -30.09 1.24 -7.20
N PHE A 202 -30.94 0.22 -7.22
CA PHE A 202 -30.90 -0.88 -6.26
C PHE A 202 -31.02 -2.23 -6.96
N TYR A 203 -30.21 -3.19 -6.55
CA TYR A 203 -30.40 -4.60 -6.87
C TYR A 203 -31.55 -5.16 -6.05
N VAL A 204 -32.52 -5.79 -6.71
CA VAL A 204 -33.62 -6.47 -6.04
C VAL A 204 -33.11 -7.81 -5.50
N ASP A 205 -33.11 -7.94 -4.18
CA ASP A 205 -32.67 -9.14 -3.46
C ASP A 205 -33.85 -10.11 -3.27
N SER A 206 -34.95 -9.61 -2.71
CA SER A 206 -36.18 -10.36 -2.49
C SER A 206 -37.39 -9.44 -2.44
N ILE A 207 -38.59 -10.02 -2.52
CA ILE A 207 -39.86 -9.32 -2.30
C ILE A 207 -40.41 -9.74 -0.94
N CYS A 208 -40.73 -8.77 -0.10
CA CYS A 208 -41.20 -8.97 1.26
C CYS A 208 -42.73 -8.98 1.30
N PHE A 209 -43.32 -10.17 1.12
CA PHE A 209 -44.78 -10.35 1.14
C PHE A 209 -45.42 -10.09 2.52
N ASP A 210 -44.60 -10.04 3.57
CA ASP A 210 -44.94 -9.77 4.96
C ASP A 210 -44.90 -8.27 5.33
N MET A 211 -44.39 -7.42 4.43
CA MET A 211 -44.25 -5.98 4.66
C MET A 211 -44.98 -5.17 3.58
N THR A 212 -45.80 -4.23 4.00
CA THR A 212 -46.47 -3.24 3.16
C THR A 212 -46.01 -1.83 3.53
N ALA A 213 -46.48 -0.82 2.79
CA ALA A 213 -46.13 0.57 3.08
C ALA A 213 -46.74 1.09 4.40
N GLU A 214 -47.68 0.36 5.00
CA GLU A 214 -48.29 0.70 6.30
C GLU A 214 -47.49 0.20 7.50
N ASN A 215 -46.50 -0.68 7.28
CA ASN A 215 -45.59 -1.13 8.34
C ASN A 215 -44.75 0.04 8.88
N SER A 216 -44.31 -0.08 10.14
CA SER A 216 -43.51 0.94 10.83
C SER A 216 -42.14 1.15 10.17
N PHE A 217 -41.72 2.41 10.04
CA PHE A 217 -40.42 2.76 9.46
C PHE A 217 -39.25 2.40 10.41
N PRO A 218 -38.10 1.89 9.91
CA PRO A 218 -36.98 1.48 10.77
C PRO A 218 -36.40 2.63 11.59
N ARG A 219 -36.06 2.38 12.86
CA ARG A 219 -35.34 3.34 13.71
C ARG A 219 -33.85 3.36 13.36
N LYS A 220 -33.19 4.52 13.43
CA LYS A 220 -31.71 4.59 13.41
C LYS A 220 -31.17 3.82 14.63
N GLU A 221 -30.22 2.89 14.41
CA GLU A 221 -29.56 2.14 15.48
C GLU A 221 -29.02 3.13 16.54
N GLY A 222 -29.46 2.97 17.80
CA GLY A 222 -29.06 3.83 18.92
C GLY A 222 -29.98 5.02 19.24
N TYR A 223 -31.07 5.25 18.49
CA TYR A 223 -32.02 6.33 18.78
C TYR A 223 -33.22 5.83 19.62
N LEU A 224 -33.34 6.33 20.86
CA LEU A 224 -34.40 5.97 21.83
C LEU A 224 -35.59 6.96 21.85
N GLY A 225 -35.63 7.92 20.92
CA GLY A 225 -36.74 8.89 20.80
C GLY A 225 -37.99 8.31 20.12
N PRO A 226 -39.08 9.11 20.01
CA PRO A 226 -40.25 8.76 19.20
C PRO A 226 -39.85 8.41 17.77
N LEU A 227 -40.61 7.51 17.12
CA LEU A 227 -40.42 7.24 15.68
C LEU A 227 -40.52 8.57 14.92
N GLU A 228 -39.47 8.92 14.16
CA GLU A 228 -39.45 10.13 13.31
C GLU A 228 -40.55 10.04 12.22
N TYR A 229 -40.93 8.82 11.83
CA TYR A 229 -42.02 8.52 10.90
C TYR A 229 -42.80 7.26 11.36
N SER A 230 -44.13 7.31 11.31
CA SER A 230 -45.01 6.22 11.77
C SER A 230 -45.06 5.03 10.81
N SER A 231 -44.97 5.24 9.50
CA SER A 231 -44.98 4.19 8.48
C SER A 231 -44.11 4.55 7.27
N TYR A 232 -43.86 3.61 6.36
CA TYR A 232 -43.21 3.91 5.08
C TYR A 232 -44.03 4.90 4.25
N ALA A 233 -45.35 4.77 4.23
CA ALA A 233 -46.25 5.71 3.56
C ALA A 233 -46.12 7.13 4.15
N ASP A 234 -46.03 7.26 5.48
CA ASP A 234 -45.84 8.55 6.14
C ASP A 234 -44.46 9.14 5.86
N TYR A 235 -43.42 8.31 5.81
CA TYR A 235 -42.07 8.74 5.42
C TYR A 235 -42.06 9.34 4.01
N TYR A 236 -42.62 8.64 3.02
CA TYR A 236 -42.65 9.15 1.63
C TYR A 236 -43.53 10.38 1.47
N LYS A 237 -44.64 10.45 2.20
CA LYS A 237 -45.54 11.62 2.21
C LYS A 237 -44.89 12.84 2.86
N GLN A 238 -44.26 12.69 4.03
CA GLN A 238 -43.67 13.80 4.77
C GLN A 238 -42.33 14.27 4.17
N LYS A 239 -41.49 13.34 3.69
CA LYS A 239 -40.14 13.66 3.20
C LYS A 239 -40.11 14.04 1.72
N TYR A 240 -40.91 13.38 0.89
CA TYR A 240 -40.90 13.55 -0.57
C TYR A 240 -42.22 14.12 -1.12
N GLY A 241 -43.24 14.31 -0.29
CA GLY A 241 -44.57 14.77 -0.73
C GLY A 241 -45.38 13.71 -1.49
N VAL A 242 -44.92 12.46 -1.55
CA VAL A 242 -45.51 11.42 -2.39
C VAL A 242 -46.59 10.65 -1.62
N GLU A 243 -47.83 10.72 -2.10
CA GLU A 243 -48.94 9.92 -1.57
C GLU A 243 -49.05 8.59 -2.34
N LEU A 244 -48.69 7.50 -1.66
CA LEU A 244 -48.76 6.14 -2.19
C LEU A 244 -50.22 5.72 -2.44
N ILE A 245 -50.51 5.22 -3.64
CA ILE A 245 -51.84 4.74 -4.05
C ILE A 245 -52.01 3.29 -3.61
N TYR A 246 -50.98 2.47 -3.82
CA TYR A 246 -51.02 1.03 -3.59
C TYR A 246 -50.31 0.63 -2.28
N LYS A 247 -50.77 1.18 -1.15
CA LYS A 247 -50.11 0.99 0.17
C LYS A 247 -50.02 -0.47 0.64
N GLN A 248 -50.93 -1.32 0.20
CA GLN A 248 -51.04 -2.73 0.59
C GLN A 248 -50.16 -3.68 -0.23
N GLN A 249 -49.50 -3.19 -1.28
CA GLN A 249 -48.60 -4.03 -2.07
C GLN A 249 -47.32 -4.35 -1.28
N PRO A 250 -46.67 -5.50 -1.52
CA PRO A 250 -45.49 -5.90 -0.78
C PRO A 250 -44.27 -5.04 -1.16
N LEU A 251 -43.38 -4.81 -0.19
CA LEU A 251 -42.18 -3.98 -0.40
C LEU A 251 -41.05 -4.76 -1.07
N ILE A 252 -40.23 -4.04 -1.85
CA ILE A 252 -39.01 -4.54 -2.48
C ILE A 252 -37.85 -4.41 -1.50
N ARG A 253 -37.18 -5.52 -1.18
CA ARG A 253 -35.91 -5.49 -0.47
C ARG A 253 -34.77 -5.29 -1.47
N GLY A 254 -34.20 -4.09 -1.47
CA GLY A 254 -33.14 -3.67 -2.37
C GLY A 254 -31.78 -3.55 -1.66
N ARG A 255 -30.71 -3.86 -2.39
CA ARG A 255 -29.32 -3.54 -2.03
C ARG A 255 -28.82 -2.43 -2.94
N GLY A 256 -28.17 -1.40 -2.40
CA GLY A 256 -27.62 -0.32 -3.23
C GLY A 256 -26.65 -0.86 -4.29
N VAL A 257 -26.72 -0.34 -5.52
CA VAL A 257 -25.73 -0.63 -6.55
C VAL A 257 -24.45 0.12 -6.19
N SER A 258 -23.37 -0.60 -5.84
CA SER A 258 -22.07 0.00 -5.55
C SER A 258 -21.36 0.41 -6.83
N TYR A 259 -20.56 1.47 -6.75
CA TYR A 259 -19.62 1.86 -7.81
C TYR A 259 -18.53 0.81 -8.03
N CYS A 260 -17.85 0.89 -9.17
CA CYS A 260 -16.70 0.04 -9.48
C CYS A 260 -15.63 0.18 -8.40
N LYS A 261 -15.21 -0.96 -7.83
CA LYS A 261 -14.14 -1.04 -6.83
C LYS A 261 -12.84 -1.51 -7.50
N ASN A 262 -11.69 -1.15 -6.92
CA ASN A 262 -10.42 -1.72 -7.36
C ASN A 262 -10.34 -3.17 -6.85
N LEU A 263 -10.47 -4.13 -7.75
CA LEU A 263 -10.43 -5.57 -7.46
C LEU A 263 -9.02 -6.19 -7.63
N LEU A 264 -8.00 -5.39 -7.96
CA LEU A 264 -6.62 -5.86 -8.13
C LEU A 264 -5.81 -5.81 -6.83
N SER A 265 -6.32 -5.07 -5.84
CA SER A 265 -5.63 -4.86 -4.56
C SER A 265 -6.26 -5.73 -3.47
N PRO A 266 -5.46 -6.53 -2.73
CA PRO A 266 -5.91 -7.23 -1.54
C PRO A 266 -6.02 -6.22 -0.38
N ARG A 267 -6.99 -5.29 -0.42
CA ARG A 267 -7.21 -4.26 0.62
C ARG A 267 -7.55 -4.81 2.02
N PHE A 268 -7.37 -6.10 2.24
CA PHE A 268 -7.97 -6.87 3.31
C PHE A 268 -6.98 -7.76 4.08
N GLU A 269 -5.72 -7.84 3.66
CA GLU A 269 -4.71 -8.69 4.34
C GLU A 269 -3.86 -7.95 5.38
N HIS A 270 -4.00 -6.63 5.56
CA HIS A 270 -3.12 -5.85 6.46
C HIS A 270 -3.80 -5.42 7.77
N ALA A 271 -4.58 -6.32 8.35
CA ALA A 271 -4.94 -6.22 9.77
C ALA A 271 -4.78 -7.60 10.42
N ASP A 272 -3.53 -8.01 10.66
CA ASP A 272 -3.18 -9.07 11.62
C ASP A 272 -3.43 -8.56 13.07
N GLY A 273 -4.66 -8.16 13.33
CA GLY A 273 -5.14 -7.61 14.58
C GLY A 273 -6.64 -7.84 14.68
N GLU A 274 -6.99 -8.87 15.43
CA GLU A 274 -8.35 -9.28 15.83
C GLU A 274 -9.25 -9.76 14.68
N SER A 275 -9.51 -11.06 14.71
CA SER A 275 -10.64 -11.73 14.07
C SER A 275 -11.96 -11.25 14.68
N ASP A 276 -12.30 -9.99 14.50
CA ASP A 276 -13.65 -9.53 14.69
C ASP A 276 -14.41 -9.88 13.41
N GLU A 277 -15.35 -10.82 13.55
CA GLU A 277 -16.41 -11.14 12.59
C GLU A 277 -17.26 -9.89 12.31
N SER A 278 -16.65 -8.85 11.74
CA SER A 278 -17.35 -7.76 11.07
C SER A 278 -17.89 -8.33 9.76
N VAL A 279 -18.93 -9.15 9.89
CA VAL A 279 -19.84 -9.47 8.79
C VAL A 279 -20.15 -8.12 8.13
N ASP A 280 -19.72 -7.94 6.88
CA ASP A 280 -20.01 -6.76 6.07
C ASP A 280 -21.49 -6.41 6.27
N LYS A 281 -21.79 -5.36 7.06
CA LYS A 281 -23.16 -4.91 7.33
C LYS A 281 -23.72 -4.42 6.00
N THR A 282 -24.25 -5.35 5.22
CA THR A 282 -24.85 -5.07 3.92
C THR A 282 -26.17 -4.39 4.21
N TYR A 283 -26.21 -3.08 4.10
CA TYR A 283 -27.42 -2.30 4.35
C TYR A 283 -28.46 -2.58 3.25
N TYR A 284 -29.61 -3.10 3.68
CA TYR A 284 -30.78 -3.30 2.83
C TYR A 284 -31.74 -2.12 2.98
N VAL A 285 -32.38 -1.74 1.89
CA VAL A 285 -33.41 -0.70 1.83
C VAL A 285 -34.71 -1.34 1.37
N PHE A 286 -35.83 -0.98 2.00
CA PHE A 286 -37.15 -1.42 1.57
C PHE A 286 -37.83 -0.31 0.78
N LEU A 287 -38.31 -0.62 -0.42
CA LEU A 287 -38.83 0.35 -1.39
C LEU A 287 -40.25 -0.05 -1.85
N PRO A 288 -41.21 0.89 -1.91
CA PRO A 288 -42.50 0.65 -2.55
C PRO A 288 -42.33 0.42 -4.06
N PRO A 289 -42.92 -0.65 -4.64
CA PRO A 289 -42.85 -0.94 -6.07
C PRO A 289 -43.33 0.23 -6.96
N GLU A 290 -44.39 0.94 -6.58
CA GLU A 290 -44.95 2.06 -7.36
C GLU A 290 -44.01 3.26 -7.53
N LEU A 291 -42.92 3.32 -6.76
CA LEU A 291 -41.87 4.35 -6.88
C LEU A 291 -40.62 3.87 -7.62
N CYS A 292 -40.65 2.65 -8.14
CA CYS A 292 -39.51 1.99 -8.76
C CYS A 292 -39.76 1.81 -10.26
N LEU A 293 -38.77 2.17 -11.07
CA LEU A 293 -38.72 1.89 -12.50
C LEU A 293 -37.79 0.71 -12.74
N VAL A 294 -38.20 -0.25 -13.57
CA VAL A 294 -37.35 -1.43 -13.86
C VAL A 294 -36.27 -1.04 -14.86
N HIS A 295 -35.00 -1.22 -14.49
CA HIS A 295 -33.89 -0.90 -15.38
C HIS A 295 -33.79 -1.94 -16.52
N PRO A 296 -33.55 -1.52 -17.78
CA PRO A 296 -33.50 -2.44 -18.93
C PRO A 296 -32.32 -3.42 -18.86
N LEU A 297 -31.19 -3.01 -18.27
CA LEU A 297 -30.03 -3.89 -18.07
C LEU A 297 -30.25 -4.91 -16.94
N PRO A 298 -29.97 -6.21 -17.18
CA PRO A 298 -29.98 -7.24 -16.13
C PRO A 298 -28.96 -6.97 -15.02
N GLY A 299 -29.31 -7.30 -13.77
CA GLY A 299 -28.41 -7.11 -12.64
C GLY A 299 -27.18 -8.02 -12.67
N SER A 300 -27.30 -9.24 -13.21
CA SER A 300 -26.18 -10.17 -13.44
C SER A 300 -25.14 -9.57 -14.39
N LEU A 301 -25.60 -8.96 -15.48
CA LEU A 301 -24.76 -8.32 -16.49
C LEU A 301 -23.97 -7.15 -15.89
N ILE A 302 -24.62 -6.27 -15.12
CA ILE A 302 -23.94 -5.13 -14.48
C ILE A 302 -22.92 -5.61 -13.43
N ARG A 303 -23.25 -6.59 -12.59
CA ARG A 303 -22.29 -7.15 -11.62
C ARG A 303 -21.06 -7.74 -12.30
N GLY A 304 -21.24 -8.41 -13.44
CA GLY A 304 -20.13 -8.91 -14.25
C GLY A 304 -19.31 -7.76 -14.84
N ALA A 305 -19.98 -6.77 -15.42
CA ALA A 305 -19.36 -5.64 -16.08
C ALA A 305 -18.58 -4.72 -15.13
N GLN A 306 -19.00 -4.60 -13.86
CA GLN A 306 -18.28 -3.86 -12.81
C GLN A 306 -16.85 -4.39 -12.53
N ARG A 307 -16.52 -5.60 -12.98
CA ARG A 307 -15.18 -6.20 -12.86
C ARG A 307 -14.25 -5.82 -14.02
N LEU A 308 -14.82 -5.38 -15.15
CA LEU A 308 -14.09 -5.11 -16.38
C LEU A 308 -13.02 -4.01 -16.25
N PRO A 309 -13.24 -2.90 -15.52
CA PRO A 309 -12.19 -1.88 -15.35
C PRO A 309 -10.90 -2.44 -14.77
N SER A 310 -11.01 -3.27 -13.71
CA SER A 310 -9.85 -3.94 -13.10
C SER A 310 -9.21 -4.96 -14.04
N ILE A 311 -10.01 -5.74 -14.77
CA ILE A 311 -9.50 -6.70 -15.75
C ILE A 311 -8.72 -5.98 -16.85
N MET A 312 -9.28 -4.92 -17.42
CA MET A 312 -8.65 -4.17 -18.50
C MET A 312 -7.40 -3.44 -18.04
N ARG A 313 -7.41 -2.89 -16.82
CA ARG A 313 -6.19 -2.32 -16.22
C ARG A 313 -5.06 -3.34 -16.24
N ARG A 314 -5.32 -4.59 -15.80
CA ARG A 314 -4.30 -5.64 -15.78
C ARG A 314 -3.91 -6.13 -17.19
N VAL A 315 -4.84 -6.18 -18.13
CA VAL A 315 -4.53 -6.50 -19.55
C VAL A 315 -3.62 -5.44 -20.15
N GLU A 316 -3.93 -4.15 -19.95
CA GLU A 316 -3.10 -3.03 -20.40
C GLU A 316 -1.69 -3.10 -19.81
N SER A 317 -1.58 -3.33 -18.50
CA SER A 317 -0.28 -3.54 -17.83
C SER A 317 0.53 -4.68 -18.47
N MET A 318 -0.13 -5.80 -18.77
CA MET A 318 0.53 -6.96 -19.39
C MET A 318 0.96 -6.67 -20.83
N LEU A 319 0.15 -5.94 -21.61
CA LEU A 319 0.50 -5.56 -22.97
C LEU A 319 1.74 -4.65 -23.00
N LEU A 320 1.84 -3.69 -22.06
CA LEU A 320 3.04 -2.87 -21.89
C LEU A 320 4.28 -3.72 -21.57
N ALA A 321 4.15 -4.71 -20.67
CA ALA A 321 5.25 -5.62 -20.35
C ALA A 321 5.66 -6.49 -21.56
N VAL A 322 4.70 -6.95 -22.37
CA VAL A 322 4.96 -7.70 -23.62
C VAL A 322 5.65 -6.82 -24.65
N GLN A 323 5.20 -5.57 -24.82
CA GLN A 323 5.85 -4.61 -25.71
C GLN A 323 7.29 -4.38 -25.28
N LEU A 324 7.54 -4.12 -23.99
CA LEU A 324 8.89 -3.93 -23.47
C LEU A 324 9.76 -5.18 -23.68
N LYS A 325 9.21 -6.38 -23.48
CA LYS A 325 9.89 -7.65 -23.78
C LYS A 325 10.35 -7.72 -25.24
N HIS A 326 9.52 -7.32 -26.20
CA HIS A 326 9.88 -7.29 -27.61
C HIS A 326 10.99 -6.27 -27.92
N ILE A 327 10.98 -5.12 -27.24
CA ILE A 327 12.01 -4.09 -27.41
C ILE A 327 13.38 -4.55 -26.86
N ILE A 328 13.39 -5.23 -25.70
CA ILE A 328 14.63 -5.77 -25.10
C ILE A 328 15.13 -7.00 -25.87
N ASN A 329 14.19 -7.74 -26.48
CA ASN A 329 14.46 -8.90 -27.34
C ASN A 329 15.26 -10.02 -26.63
N TYR A 330 14.75 -10.49 -25.49
CA TYR A 330 15.30 -11.63 -24.75
C TYR A 330 14.17 -12.53 -24.21
N PRO A 331 14.36 -13.87 -24.13
CA PRO A 331 13.32 -14.80 -23.68
C PRO A 331 13.07 -14.78 -22.16
N VAL A 332 12.50 -13.70 -21.62
CA VAL A 332 11.99 -13.62 -20.23
C VAL A 332 10.46 -13.65 -20.22
N PRO A 333 9.79 -14.29 -19.24
CA PRO A 333 8.33 -14.22 -19.11
C PRO A 333 7.83 -12.78 -18.89
N ALA A 334 6.77 -12.37 -19.62
CA ALA A 334 6.23 -11.01 -19.51
C ALA A 334 5.61 -10.73 -18.13
N SER A 335 5.15 -11.76 -17.41
CA SER A 335 4.65 -11.63 -16.04
C SER A 335 5.72 -11.13 -15.07
N MET A 336 6.95 -11.61 -15.19
CA MET A 336 8.06 -11.19 -14.34
C MET A 336 8.50 -9.76 -14.69
N ILE A 337 8.45 -9.40 -15.97
CA ILE A 337 8.70 -8.01 -16.41
C ILE A 337 7.63 -7.08 -15.84
N LEU A 338 6.36 -7.49 -15.85
CA LEU A 338 5.28 -6.73 -15.23
C LEU A 338 5.51 -6.53 -13.72
N GLU A 339 5.97 -7.56 -13.00
CA GLU A 339 6.34 -7.44 -11.59
C GLU A 339 7.41 -6.38 -11.35
N ALA A 340 8.49 -6.37 -12.14
CA ALA A 340 9.54 -5.36 -12.07
C ALA A 340 9.07 -3.94 -12.43
N LEU A 341 8.00 -3.80 -13.22
CA LEU A 341 7.42 -2.51 -13.60
C LEU A 341 6.38 -1.99 -12.59
N THR A 342 6.04 -2.77 -11.56
CA THR A 342 4.94 -2.44 -10.62
C THR A 342 5.48 -1.98 -9.28
N ALA A 343 5.18 -0.73 -8.91
CA ALA A 343 5.60 -0.14 -7.65
C ALA A 343 4.72 -0.61 -6.48
N ALA A 344 5.30 -0.60 -5.27
CA ALA A 344 4.57 -0.93 -4.05
C ALA A 344 3.35 -0.02 -3.81
N SER A 345 3.41 1.24 -4.28
CA SER A 345 2.30 2.20 -4.20
C SER A 345 1.07 1.81 -5.05
N CYS A 346 1.18 0.87 -5.99
CA CYS A 346 0.02 0.32 -6.70
C CYS A 346 -0.88 -0.55 -5.82
N GLN A 347 -0.37 -1.04 -4.68
CA GLN A 347 -1.07 -1.93 -3.75
C GLN A 347 -1.56 -3.24 -4.42
N GLU A 348 -0.83 -3.74 -5.41
CA GLU A 348 -1.06 -5.07 -5.98
C GLU A 348 -0.40 -6.17 -5.12
N THR A 349 -0.64 -7.44 -5.44
CA THR A 349 -0.07 -8.58 -4.70
C THR A 349 1.42 -8.80 -4.93
N PHE A 350 2.02 -8.07 -5.86
CA PHE A 350 3.43 -8.16 -6.23
C PHE A 350 4.00 -6.74 -6.48
N CYS A 351 5.29 -6.59 -6.27
CA CYS A 351 6.01 -5.33 -6.49
C CYS A 351 7.48 -5.58 -6.83
N TYR A 352 8.14 -4.56 -7.37
CA TYR A 352 9.53 -4.65 -7.81
C TYR A 352 10.56 -4.80 -6.67
N GLU A 353 10.22 -4.44 -5.42
CA GLU A 353 11.18 -4.28 -4.30
C GLU A 353 12.02 -5.54 -4.03
N ARG A 354 11.42 -6.72 -4.21
CA ARG A 354 12.13 -7.98 -4.01
C ARG A 354 13.17 -8.22 -5.11
N ALA A 355 12.81 -7.94 -6.36
CA ALA A 355 13.71 -8.06 -7.50
C ALA A 355 14.79 -6.96 -7.49
N GLU A 356 14.45 -5.75 -7.06
CA GLU A 356 15.36 -4.61 -6.83
C GLU A 356 16.51 -5.05 -5.92
N LEU A 357 16.19 -5.65 -4.77
CA LEU A 357 17.20 -6.10 -3.79
C LEU A 357 18.29 -6.99 -4.41
N LEU A 358 17.88 -7.95 -5.25
CA LEU A 358 18.79 -8.87 -5.92
C LEU A 358 19.52 -8.20 -7.09
N GLY A 359 18.81 -7.34 -7.83
CA GLY A 359 19.33 -6.57 -8.95
C GLY A 359 20.42 -5.58 -8.55
N ASP A 360 20.21 -4.84 -7.46
CA ASP A 360 21.18 -3.93 -6.83
C ASP A 360 22.48 -4.68 -6.47
N ALA A 361 22.36 -5.80 -5.76
CA ALA A 361 23.51 -6.62 -5.38
C ALA A 361 24.25 -7.21 -6.61
N TYR A 362 23.51 -7.66 -7.63
CA TYR A 362 24.11 -8.16 -8.87
C TYR A 362 24.80 -7.05 -9.67
N LEU A 363 24.18 -5.88 -9.82
CA LEU A 363 24.73 -4.71 -10.51
C LEU A 363 26.04 -4.25 -9.86
N LYS A 364 26.04 -4.10 -8.53
CA LYS A 364 27.26 -3.77 -7.75
C LYS A 364 28.36 -4.80 -7.96
N TRP A 365 28.04 -6.09 -7.93
CA TRP A 365 29.01 -7.16 -8.19
C TRP A 365 29.61 -7.10 -9.60
N VAL A 366 28.78 -6.96 -10.64
CA VAL A 366 29.24 -6.89 -12.02
C VAL A 366 30.15 -5.68 -12.24
N VAL A 367 29.74 -4.51 -11.74
CA VAL A 367 30.51 -3.26 -11.86
C VAL A 367 31.81 -3.31 -11.05
N SER A 368 31.79 -3.79 -9.80
CA SER A 368 33.00 -3.97 -8.98
C SER A 368 34.01 -4.89 -9.68
N ARG A 369 33.54 -6.04 -10.19
CA ARG A 369 34.39 -6.99 -10.93
C ARG A 369 35.01 -6.35 -12.17
N PHE A 370 34.22 -5.59 -12.93
CA PHE A 370 34.69 -4.89 -14.12
C PHE A 370 35.76 -3.84 -13.80
N LEU A 371 35.50 -2.97 -12.82
CA LEU A 371 36.43 -1.92 -12.41
C LEU A 371 37.73 -2.48 -11.85
N PHE A 372 37.63 -3.55 -11.05
CA PHE A 372 38.80 -4.24 -10.48
C PHE A 372 39.73 -4.79 -11.56
N LEU A 373 39.17 -5.41 -12.60
CA LEU A 373 39.93 -6.01 -13.70
C LEU A 373 40.47 -4.96 -14.68
N LYS A 374 39.66 -3.96 -15.03
CA LYS A 374 40.02 -2.92 -16.02
C LYS A 374 41.09 -1.95 -15.48
N TYR A 375 41.12 -1.70 -14.17
CA TYR A 375 42.01 -0.70 -13.57
C TYR A 375 42.93 -1.31 -12.49
N PRO A 376 43.94 -2.12 -12.87
CA PRO A 376 44.79 -2.82 -11.91
C PRO A 376 45.70 -1.91 -11.07
N GLN A 377 45.94 -0.67 -11.52
CA GLN A 377 46.80 0.30 -10.82
C GLN A 377 46.01 1.23 -9.86
N LYS A 378 44.68 1.18 -9.87
CA LYS A 378 43.86 2.02 -9.01
C LYS A 378 43.68 1.37 -7.64
N HIS A 379 43.70 2.21 -6.59
CA HIS A 379 43.48 1.78 -5.21
C HIS A 379 41.98 1.72 -4.89
N GLU A 380 41.64 1.07 -3.77
CA GLU A 380 40.27 0.84 -3.31
C GLU A 380 39.41 2.10 -3.35
N GLY A 381 39.82 3.20 -2.70
CA GLY A 381 39.02 4.42 -2.65
C GLY A 381 38.70 5.03 -4.03
N GLN A 382 39.61 4.92 -5.00
CA GLN A 382 39.34 5.30 -6.40
C GLN A 382 38.30 4.38 -7.05
N LEU A 383 38.42 3.06 -6.85
CA LEU A 383 37.49 2.07 -7.39
C LEU A 383 36.09 2.24 -6.79
N THR A 384 36.00 2.48 -5.47
CA THR A 384 34.75 2.76 -4.76
C THR A 384 34.07 4.02 -5.29
N ARG A 385 34.81 5.11 -5.53
CA ARG A 385 34.26 6.33 -6.15
C ARG A 385 33.75 6.08 -7.57
N MET A 386 34.49 5.31 -8.37
CA MET A 386 34.07 4.96 -9.74
C MET A 386 32.82 4.07 -9.73
N ARG A 387 32.73 3.09 -8.82
CA ARG A 387 31.55 2.24 -8.61
C ARG A 387 30.32 3.10 -8.28
N GLN A 388 30.46 4.03 -7.33
CA GLN A 388 29.38 4.95 -6.95
C GLN A 388 28.94 5.84 -8.11
N GLN A 389 29.88 6.30 -8.95
CA GLN A 389 29.53 7.08 -10.14
C GLN A 389 28.70 6.25 -11.14
N MET A 390 29.00 4.97 -11.34
CA MET A 390 28.26 4.11 -12.28
C MET A 390 26.92 3.59 -11.74
N VAL A 391 26.84 3.32 -10.43
CA VAL A 391 25.66 2.70 -9.78
C VAL A 391 24.79 3.73 -9.06
N SER A 392 25.09 5.03 -9.17
CA SER A 392 24.26 6.06 -8.54
C SER A 392 22.83 6.06 -9.09
N ASN A 393 21.85 6.28 -8.20
CA ASN A 393 20.44 6.37 -8.58
C ASN A 393 20.21 7.42 -9.68
N PHE A 394 20.97 8.52 -9.66
CA PHE A 394 20.91 9.55 -10.70
C PHE A 394 21.31 9.00 -12.08
N VAL A 395 22.41 8.25 -12.18
CA VAL A 395 22.87 7.68 -13.45
C VAL A 395 21.91 6.60 -13.95
N LEU A 396 21.42 5.73 -13.07
CA LEU A 396 20.42 4.73 -13.44
C LEU A 396 19.10 5.36 -13.92
N TYR A 397 18.68 6.45 -13.27
CA TYR A 397 17.54 7.27 -13.70
C TYR A 397 17.75 7.85 -15.10
N GLN A 398 18.92 8.44 -15.39
CA GLN A 398 19.23 8.98 -16.72
C GLN A 398 19.17 7.89 -17.80
N TYR A 399 19.69 6.69 -17.51
CA TYR A 399 19.57 5.56 -18.42
C TYR A 399 18.10 5.15 -18.63
N ALA A 400 17.30 5.10 -17.57
CA ALA A 400 15.87 4.79 -17.67
C ALA A 400 15.12 5.77 -18.57
N LEU A 401 15.39 7.07 -18.42
CA LEU A 401 14.82 8.14 -19.25
C LEU A 401 15.23 8.01 -20.71
N SER A 402 16.51 7.71 -20.98
CA SER A 402 17.02 7.55 -22.36
C SER A 402 16.32 6.42 -23.11
N LYS A 403 15.76 5.44 -22.39
CA LYS A 403 15.00 4.30 -22.92
C LYS A 403 13.48 4.47 -22.85
N GLY A 404 12.98 5.59 -22.32
CA GLY A 404 11.55 5.84 -22.18
C GLY A 404 10.84 4.93 -21.17
N LEU A 405 11.56 4.35 -20.20
CA LEU A 405 11.00 3.39 -19.25
C LEU A 405 9.88 3.98 -18.37
N GLN A 406 9.85 5.30 -18.18
CA GLN A 406 8.82 6.01 -17.42
C GLN A 406 7.40 5.73 -17.93
N SER A 407 7.24 5.46 -19.24
CA SER A 407 5.94 5.17 -19.84
C SER A 407 5.40 3.77 -19.51
N TYR A 408 6.25 2.84 -19.07
CA TYR A 408 5.89 1.45 -18.78
C TYR A 408 5.59 1.22 -17.29
N ILE A 409 6.05 2.10 -16.41
CA ILE A 409 5.99 1.92 -14.95
C ILE A 409 4.58 2.18 -14.40
N GLN A 410 4.18 1.33 -13.47
CA GLN A 410 2.93 1.44 -12.72
C GLN A 410 3.25 1.91 -11.30
N ALA A 411 2.91 3.15 -10.98
CA ALA A 411 3.14 3.72 -9.66
C ALA A 411 1.85 3.93 -8.85
N ASP A 412 0.76 4.33 -9.50
CA ASP A 412 -0.45 4.71 -8.76
C ASP A 412 -1.37 3.53 -8.51
N SER A 413 -2.03 3.54 -7.34
CA SER A 413 -3.13 2.63 -7.07
C SER A 413 -4.26 2.84 -8.09
N PHE A 414 -4.78 1.75 -8.64
CA PHE A 414 -5.84 1.83 -9.65
C PHE A 414 -7.12 2.44 -9.04
N ALA A 415 -7.57 3.55 -9.63
CA ALA A 415 -8.84 4.19 -9.31
C ALA A 415 -9.84 3.94 -10.45
N PRO A 416 -10.85 3.06 -10.27
CA PRO A 416 -11.82 2.75 -11.31
C PRO A 416 -12.62 3.97 -11.82
N SER A 417 -12.78 5.01 -11.00
CA SER A 417 -13.46 6.25 -11.39
C SER A 417 -12.73 7.03 -12.48
N ARG A 418 -11.41 6.89 -12.58
CA ARG A 418 -10.57 7.54 -13.60
C ARG A 418 -10.40 6.67 -14.85
N TRP A 419 -10.89 5.44 -14.82
CA TRP A 419 -10.79 4.54 -15.95
C TRP A 419 -11.86 4.88 -17.00
N ALA A 420 -11.47 4.79 -18.27
CA ALA A 420 -12.32 5.13 -19.40
C ALA A 420 -12.44 3.96 -20.37
N ALA A 421 -13.68 3.64 -20.74
CA ALA A 421 -13.95 2.67 -21.80
C ALA A 421 -13.98 3.36 -23.18
N PRO A 422 -13.76 2.63 -24.28
CA PRO A 422 -13.92 3.18 -25.63
C PRO A 422 -15.34 3.72 -25.82
N GLY A 423 -15.45 4.99 -26.19
CA GLY A 423 -16.78 5.64 -26.29
C GLY A 423 -17.43 5.92 -24.92
N VAL A 424 -16.68 5.97 -23.82
CA VAL A 424 -17.11 6.54 -22.52
C VAL A 424 -15.92 7.26 -21.90
N LEU A 425 -15.90 8.59 -21.98
CA LEU A 425 -14.82 9.40 -21.41
C LEU A 425 -14.82 9.32 -19.87
N PRO A 426 -13.65 9.42 -19.22
CA PRO A 426 -13.57 9.38 -17.76
C PRO A 426 -14.17 10.66 -17.18
N VAL A 427 -14.73 10.55 -15.98
CA VAL A 427 -15.17 11.72 -15.21
C VAL A 427 -13.93 12.38 -14.62
N PHE A 428 -13.56 13.55 -15.13
CA PHE A 428 -12.59 14.40 -14.48
C PHE A 428 -13.29 15.14 -13.33
N ASP A 429 -12.79 15.01 -12.10
CA ASP A 429 -13.14 15.96 -11.05
C ASP A 429 -12.62 17.34 -11.49
N GLU A 430 -13.52 18.32 -11.62
CA GLU A 430 -13.18 19.68 -12.11
C GLU A 430 -12.19 20.44 -11.21
N ASP A 431 -11.79 19.88 -10.06
CA ASP A 431 -10.81 20.46 -9.13
C ASP A 431 -9.38 20.56 -9.69
N THR A 432 -9.15 20.20 -10.97
CA THR A 432 -7.85 20.35 -11.67
C THR A 432 -7.91 21.22 -12.92
N LYS A 433 -9.05 21.87 -13.22
CA LYS A 433 -9.13 22.88 -14.28
C LYS A 433 -8.91 24.29 -13.74
N ASP A 434 -7.70 24.60 -13.31
CA ASP A 434 -7.18 25.96 -13.41
C ASP A 434 -6.42 26.05 -14.74
N GLY A 435 -7.13 26.51 -15.78
CA GLY A 435 -6.58 26.68 -17.13
C GLY A 435 -7.61 26.43 -18.21
N GLU A 436 -8.52 27.39 -18.42
CA GLU A 436 -9.30 27.44 -19.66
C GLU A 436 -8.32 27.60 -20.84
N SER A 437 -8.18 26.56 -21.66
CA SER A 437 -7.87 26.74 -23.08
C SER A 437 -9.12 26.42 -23.88
N SER A 438 -9.81 27.47 -24.28
CA SER A 438 -10.84 27.40 -25.31
C SER A 438 -10.19 26.93 -26.62
N LEU A 439 -10.37 25.65 -26.94
CA LEU A 439 -10.25 25.14 -28.31
C LEU A 439 -11.17 25.98 -29.20
N PHE A 440 -10.66 26.39 -30.37
CA PHE A 440 -11.25 27.23 -31.42
C PHE A 440 -10.98 28.74 -31.33
N ASP A 441 -9.82 29.16 -31.86
CA ASP A 441 -9.81 30.32 -32.75
C ASP A 441 -8.94 30.08 -33.99
N GLN A 442 -9.40 30.61 -35.12
CA GLN A 442 -8.99 30.28 -36.47
C GLN A 442 -7.78 31.12 -36.93
N GLY A 443 -6.80 30.44 -37.54
CA GLY A 443 -5.97 30.88 -38.67
C GLY A 443 -5.34 32.28 -38.69
N ARG A 444 -4.00 32.33 -38.69
CA ARG A 444 -3.17 33.13 -39.65
C ARG A 444 -1.67 32.79 -39.54
N PRO A 445 -0.89 33.06 -40.61
CA PRO A 445 0.30 32.29 -40.95
C PRO A 445 1.60 32.81 -40.36
N VAL A 446 2.57 31.90 -40.37
CA VAL A 446 4.01 32.04 -40.15
C VAL A 446 4.59 33.30 -40.77
N THR A 447 5.30 34.09 -39.95
CA THR A 447 6.38 34.95 -40.42
C THR A 447 7.62 34.71 -39.58
N GLU A 448 8.67 34.30 -40.27
CA GLU A 448 10.05 34.22 -39.83
C GLU A 448 10.51 35.54 -39.20
N ASN A 449 11.33 35.45 -38.16
CA ASN A 449 12.43 36.40 -37.98
C ASN A 449 13.55 35.76 -37.16
N THR A 450 14.63 35.46 -37.88
CA THR A 450 15.99 35.28 -37.40
C THR A 450 16.47 36.48 -36.56
N ASN A 451 17.23 36.22 -35.49
CA ASN A 451 18.51 36.89 -35.27
C ASN A 451 19.31 36.28 -34.11
N GLU A 452 20.50 35.82 -34.46
CA GLU A 452 21.60 35.44 -33.57
C GLU A 452 22.12 36.64 -32.75
N LYS A 453 22.67 36.38 -31.56
CA LYS A 453 23.95 36.96 -31.10
C LYS A 453 24.55 36.22 -29.90
N ASN A 454 25.82 35.88 -30.05
CA ASN A 454 26.78 35.27 -29.12
C ASN A 454 27.03 36.09 -27.83
N GLN A 455 27.31 35.41 -26.70
CA GLN A 455 28.55 35.53 -25.87
C GLN A 455 28.53 34.63 -24.60
N PRO A 456 29.68 34.39 -23.91
CA PRO A 456 30.06 33.06 -23.40
C PRO A 456 29.97 32.85 -21.87
N TRP A 457 29.86 31.55 -21.52
CA TRP A 457 30.16 30.84 -20.28
C TRP A 457 30.78 31.63 -19.11
N ASP A 458 30.04 31.70 -18.00
CA ASP A 458 30.58 31.86 -16.65
C ASP A 458 29.97 30.77 -15.75
N TYR A 459 30.83 30.12 -14.94
CA TYR A 459 30.45 29.06 -14.01
C TYR A 459 30.14 29.69 -12.66
N GLU A 460 28.87 29.71 -12.25
CA GLU A 460 28.49 29.87 -10.85
C GLU A 460 27.47 28.77 -10.46
N ASP A 461 27.76 28.12 -9.33
CA ASP A 461 26.91 27.16 -8.63
C ASP A 461 25.59 27.84 -8.25
N ASP A 462 24.50 27.52 -8.97
CA ASP A 462 23.14 27.77 -8.50
C ASP A 462 22.36 26.45 -8.49
N GLU A 463 21.77 26.15 -7.33
CA GLU A 463 20.82 25.07 -7.10
C GLU A 463 19.69 25.20 -8.14
N MET A 464 19.66 24.32 -9.13
CA MET A 464 18.64 24.31 -10.19
C MET A 464 17.26 24.02 -9.57
N GLU A 465 16.47 25.09 -9.47
CA GLU A 465 15.01 25.08 -9.37
C GLU A 465 14.43 24.29 -10.54
N ASP A 466 13.49 23.37 -10.25
CA ASP A 466 12.86 22.47 -11.21
C ASP A 466 12.17 23.24 -12.34
N GLY A 467 12.86 23.40 -13.47
CA GLY A 467 12.33 24.03 -14.68
C GLY A 467 11.34 23.13 -15.41
N GLU A 468 10.08 23.53 -15.41
CA GLU A 468 9.02 22.96 -16.25
C GLU A 468 9.32 23.24 -17.74
N LEU A 469 9.40 22.18 -18.55
CA LEU A 469 9.43 22.26 -20.00
C LEU A 469 8.05 21.84 -20.52
N GLU A 470 7.25 22.83 -20.95
CA GLU A 470 5.96 22.61 -21.59
C GLU A 470 6.14 22.20 -23.06
N SER A 471 5.77 20.96 -23.39
CA SER A 471 5.43 20.56 -24.77
C SER A 471 4.58 19.27 -24.77
N ASP A 472 3.34 19.45 -25.25
CA ASP A 472 2.40 18.50 -25.84
C ASP A 472 1.93 17.22 -25.10
N SER A 473 0.60 17.22 -24.89
CA SER A 473 -0.33 16.10 -25.07
C SER A 473 -0.23 14.90 -24.11
N SER A 474 -1.08 14.94 -23.07
CA SER A 474 -1.55 13.83 -22.23
C SER A 474 -0.47 12.98 -21.51
N SER A 475 -0.36 13.19 -20.20
CA SER A 475 0.09 12.21 -19.19
C SER A 475 1.59 11.92 -19.03
N TYR A 476 2.45 12.94 -19.01
CA TYR A 476 3.74 12.77 -18.34
C TYR A 476 3.52 12.71 -16.82
N ARG A 477 3.56 11.49 -16.26
CA ARG A 477 3.58 11.25 -14.81
C ARG A 477 4.98 11.59 -14.30
N VAL A 478 5.08 12.54 -13.37
CA VAL A 478 6.34 12.85 -12.69
C VAL A 478 6.62 11.74 -11.66
N LEU A 479 7.33 10.70 -12.09
CA LEU A 479 7.84 9.66 -11.20
C LEU A 479 9.08 10.18 -10.47
N SER A 480 9.27 9.75 -9.23
CA SER A 480 10.51 10.09 -8.52
C SER A 480 11.71 9.47 -9.25
N SER A 481 12.83 10.20 -9.28
CA SER A 481 14.08 9.70 -9.86
C SER A 481 14.53 8.39 -9.20
N LYS A 482 14.21 8.22 -7.92
CA LYS A 482 14.45 7.01 -7.16
C LYS A 482 13.68 5.81 -7.74
N THR A 483 12.36 5.92 -7.90
CA THR A 483 11.52 4.81 -8.41
C THR A 483 12.00 4.29 -9.77
N LEU A 484 12.43 5.19 -10.66
CA LEU A 484 12.96 4.83 -11.97
C LEU A 484 14.28 4.06 -11.87
N ALA A 485 15.18 4.46 -10.97
CA ALA A 485 16.42 3.74 -10.71
C ALA A 485 16.14 2.36 -10.10
N ASP A 486 15.26 2.28 -9.10
CA ASP A 486 14.88 1.03 -8.43
C ASP A 486 14.26 0.04 -9.44
N VAL A 487 13.46 0.53 -10.42
CA VAL A 487 12.89 -0.30 -11.50
C VAL A 487 13.99 -0.84 -12.44
N VAL A 488 15.02 -0.05 -12.75
CA VAL A 488 16.17 -0.54 -13.54
C VAL A 488 16.87 -1.70 -12.82
N GLU A 489 17.11 -1.54 -11.52
CA GLU A 489 17.69 -2.61 -10.69
C GLU A 489 16.77 -3.83 -10.64
N ALA A 490 15.47 -3.63 -10.45
CA ALA A 490 14.49 -4.71 -10.45
C ALA A 490 14.43 -5.48 -11.77
N LEU A 491 14.49 -4.79 -12.91
CA LEU A 491 14.56 -5.42 -14.23
C LEU A 491 15.84 -6.27 -14.36
N ILE A 492 16.99 -5.76 -13.88
CA ILE A 492 18.24 -6.54 -13.83
C ILE A 492 18.06 -7.78 -12.95
N GLY A 493 17.41 -7.64 -11.79
CA GLY A 493 17.09 -8.75 -10.89
C GLY A 493 16.22 -9.81 -11.56
N VAL A 494 15.12 -9.43 -12.23
CA VAL A 494 14.23 -10.34 -12.95
C VAL A 494 14.97 -11.09 -14.06
N TYR A 495 15.76 -10.39 -14.87
CA TYR A 495 16.54 -11.02 -15.93
C TYR A 495 17.58 -11.98 -15.36
N TYR A 496 18.19 -11.64 -14.22
CA TYR A 496 19.13 -12.52 -13.53
C TYR A 496 18.47 -13.79 -13.00
N VAL A 497 17.25 -13.71 -12.44
CA VAL A 497 16.51 -14.87 -11.91
C VAL A 497 16.08 -15.81 -13.04
N GLU A 498 15.47 -15.27 -14.10
CA GLU A 498 14.85 -16.08 -15.16
C GLU A 498 15.86 -16.58 -16.20
N GLY A 499 16.84 -15.74 -16.57
CA GLY A 499 17.76 -16.02 -17.66
C GLY A 499 19.24 -16.06 -17.26
N GLY A 500 19.54 -15.97 -15.96
CA GLY A 500 20.90 -16.04 -15.42
C GLY A 500 21.80 -14.85 -15.80
N LYS A 501 23.11 -15.06 -15.67
CA LYS A 501 24.13 -14.02 -15.90
C LYS A 501 24.06 -13.43 -17.32
N ASN A 502 23.77 -14.26 -18.32
CA ASN A 502 23.74 -13.84 -19.73
C ASN A 502 22.58 -12.90 -20.01
N ALA A 503 21.40 -13.19 -19.47
CA ALA A 503 20.21 -12.34 -19.62
C ALA A 503 20.38 -10.98 -18.94
N ALA A 504 20.88 -10.98 -17.70
CA ALA A 504 21.14 -9.75 -16.97
C ALA A 504 22.16 -8.87 -17.69
N ASN A 505 23.26 -9.46 -18.20
CA ASN A 505 24.26 -8.71 -18.97
C ASN A 505 23.71 -8.17 -20.29
N HIS A 506 22.83 -8.93 -20.98
CA HIS A 506 22.13 -8.45 -22.18
C HIS A 506 21.27 -7.23 -21.87
N LEU A 507 20.50 -7.29 -20.78
CA LEU A 507 19.69 -6.15 -20.34
C LEU A 507 20.57 -4.95 -19.97
N MET A 508 21.64 -5.15 -19.19
CA MET A 508 22.58 -4.07 -18.83
C MET A 508 23.16 -3.39 -20.07
N LYS A 509 23.56 -4.17 -21.08
CA LYS A 509 24.02 -3.65 -22.37
C LYS A 509 22.91 -2.88 -23.10
N TRP A 510 21.69 -3.40 -23.12
CA TRP A 510 20.54 -2.74 -23.75
C TRP A 510 20.23 -1.39 -23.10
N ILE A 511 20.29 -1.30 -21.76
CA ILE A 511 20.09 -0.06 -20.98
C ILE A 511 21.19 0.97 -21.28
N GLY A 512 22.42 0.52 -21.50
CA GLY A 512 23.58 1.38 -21.77
C GLY A 512 24.70 1.25 -20.73
N ILE A 513 24.63 0.26 -19.85
CA ILE A 513 25.68 -0.06 -18.88
C ILE A 513 26.70 -0.97 -19.58
N GLU A 514 27.75 -0.36 -20.12
CA GLU A 514 28.84 -1.07 -20.82
C GLU A 514 29.74 -1.81 -19.83
N VAL A 515 29.46 -3.09 -19.63
CA VAL A 515 30.30 -4.02 -18.85
C VAL A 515 30.85 -5.13 -19.76
N GLU A 516 31.38 -4.74 -20.92
CA GLU A 516 32.01 -5.69 -21.83
C GLU A 516 33.45 -5.99 -21.41
N PHE A 517 33.79 -7.27 -21.49
CA PHE A 517 35.13 -7.77 -21.23
C PHE A 517 35.80 -8.03 -22.57
N ASP A 518 36.88 -7.32 -22.84
CA ASP A 518 37.76 -7.63 -23.96
C ASP A 518 38.69 -8.77 -23.49
N PRO A 519 38.55 -10.02 -23.97
CA PRO A 519 39.30 -11.17 -23.45
C PRO A 519 40.81 -10.98 -23.55
N ASP A 520 41.29 -10.21 -24.53
CA ASP A 520 42.71 -9.95 -24.76
C ASP A 520 43.33 -8.98 -23.73
N GLN A 521 42.54 -8.15 -23.06
CA GLN A 521 43.02 -7.24 -21.99
C GLN A 521 43.14 -7.95 -20.62
N ILE A 522 42.52 -9.13 -20.48
CA ILE A 522 42.43 -9.90 -19.22
C ILE A 522 43.71 -10.69 -18.94
N GLU A 523 44.47 -11.10 -19.96
CA GLU A 523 45.73 -11.83 -19.76
C GLU A 523 46.85 -10.96 -19.17
N CYS A 524 46.75 -9.63 -19.34
CA CYS A 524 47.75 -8.67 -18.86
C CYS A 524 47.74 -8.47 -17.33
N THR A 525 46.76 -9.03 -16.60
CA THR A 525 46.64 -8.90 -15.13
C THR A 525 47.34 -10.02 -14.35
N ARG A 526 47.78 -11.10 -15.00
CA ARG A 526 48.61 -12.15 -14.39
C ARG A 526 50.08 -11.70 -14.31
N LYS A 527 50.38 -10.70 -13.48
CA LYS A 527 51.76 -10.58 -12.98
C LYS A 527 51.87 -11.51 -11.77
N PRO A 528 52.69 -12.58 -11.81
CA PRO A 528 52.93 -13.37 -10.61
C PRO A 528 53.45 -12.44 -9.53
N SER A 529 52.82 -12.50 -8.37
CA SER A 529 53.24 -11.74 -7.21
C SER A 529 54.64 -12.22 -6.81
N ASN A 530 55.68 -11.40 -7.07
CA ASN A 530 57.04 -11.68 -6.64
C ASN A 530 57.14 -11.43 -5.12
N ILE A 531 56.61 -12.37 -4.35
CA ILE A 531 56.61 -12.31 -2.90
C ILE A 531 57.97 -12.79 -2.39
N PRO A 532 58.66 -12.03 -1.54
CA PRO A 532 59.92 -12.46 -0.95
C PRO A 532 59.77 -13.79 -0.18
N ASP A 533 60.69 -14.74 -0.39
CA ASP A 533 60.73 -16.04 0.31
C ASP A 533 60.80 -15.94 1.84
N SER A 534 61.21 -14.78 2.36
CA SER A 534 61.18 -14.48 3.79
C SER A 534 59.74 -14.36 4.30
N VAL A 535 58.82 -13.79 3.53
CA VAL A 535 57.41 -13.64 3.90
C VAL A 535 56.68 -14.98 3.86
N LEU A 536 56.93 -15.79 2.83
CA LEU A 536 56.34 -17.12 2.67
C LEU A 536 56.68 -18.06 3.84
N ARG A 537 57.86 -17.90 4.47
CA ARG A 537 58.27 -18.72 5.63
C ARG A 537 57.60 -18.34 6.95
N HIS A 538 57.02 -17.15 7.07
CA HIS A 538 56.41 -16.66 8.32
C HIS A 538 54.88 -16.82 8.33
N VAL A 539 54.27 -17.26 7.23
CA VAL A 539 52.83 -17.49 7.13
C VAL A 539 52.54 -18.98 7.25
N ASP A 540 51.69 -19.35 8.21
CA ASP A 540 51.19 -20.72 8.36
C ASP A 540 50.06 -20.98 7.33
N PHE A 541 50.46 -21.38 6.13
CA PHE A 541 49.54 -21.71 5.05
C PHE A 541 48.69 -22.93 5.37
N ASP A 542 49.27 -23.94 6.01
CA ASP A 542 48.55 -25.19 6.30
C ASP A 542 47.40 -24.94 7.28
N ALA A 543 47.56 -24.06 8.27
CA ALA A 543 46.47 -23.67 9.17
C ALA A 543 45.37 -22.88 8.46
N LEU A 544 45.72 -21.91 7.60
CA LEU A 544 44.75 -21.12 6.83
C LEU A 544 43.99 -21.97 5.81
N GLU A 545 44.68 -22.80 5.03
CA GLU A 545 44.08 -23.70 4.04
C GLU A 545 43.18 -24.74 4.70
N ARG A 546 43.53 -25.22 5.90
CA ARG A 546 42.65 -26.08 6.73
C ARG A 546 41.44 -25.34 7.27
N ALA A 547 41.60 -24.10 7.74
CA ALA A 547 40.49 -23.30 8.26
C ALA A 547 39.47 -22.95 7.16
N LEU A 548 39.95 -22.66 5.95
CA LEU A 548 39.12 -22.34 4.77
C LEU A 548 38.68 -23.58 3.97
N ASN A 549 39.23 -24.76 4.29
CA ASN A 549 39.00 -26.02 3.59
C ASN A 549 39.23 -25.93 2.05
N ILE A 550 40.27 -25.20 1.65
CA ILE A 550 40.66 -25.00 0.23
C ILE A 550 42.17 -24.93 0.08
N THR A 551 42.69 -25.45 -1.04
CA THR A 551 44.11 -25.34 -1.43
C THR A 551 44.27 -24.26 -2.49
N PHE A 552 45.12 -23.25 -2.24
CA PHE A 552 45.35 -22.16 -3.18
C PHE A 552 46.37 -22.56 -4.26
N LYS A 553 46.12 -22.15 -5.52
CA LYS A 553 47.11 -22.29 -6.59
C LYS A 553 48.17 -21.20 -6.49
N ASP A 554 47.74 -19.96 -6.24
CA ASP A 554 48.61 -18.83 -5.96
C ASP A 554 48.49 -18.42 -4.48
N ARG A 555 49.42 -18.94 -3.67
CA ARG A 555 49.55 -18.59 -2.25
C ARG A 555 49.82 -17.10 -2.03
N GLY A 556 50.25 -16.37 -3.06
CA GLY A 556 50.50 -14.95 -2.95
C GLY A 556 49.26 -14.09 -2.80
N LEU A 557 48.15 -14.49 -3.42
CA LEU A 557 46.84 -13.84 -3.22
C LEU A 557 46.37 -13.96 -1.77
N LEU A 558 46.63 -15.11 -1.14
CA LEU A 558 46.30 -15.33 0.27
C LEU A 558 47.18 -14.46 1.20
N VAL A 559 48.47 -14.29 0.87
CA VAL A 559 49.36 -13.38 1.61
C VAL A 559 48.89 -11.92 1.47
N GLU A 560 48.47 -11.49 0.28
CA GLU A 560 47.89 -10.16 0.05
C GLU A 560 46.63 -9.95 0.90
N ALA A 561 45.70 -10.92 0.89
CA ALA A 561 44.44 -10.87 1.62
C ALA A 561 44.61 -10.68 3.15
N ILE A 562 45.65 -11.27 3.75
CA ILE A 562 45.91 -11.17 5.19
C ILE A 562 46.86 -10.01 5.57
N THR A 563 47.29 -9.18 4.62
CA THR A 563 48.30 -8.11 4.88
C THR A 563 47.66 -6.73 4.95
N HIS A 564 47.71 -6.12 6.14
CA HIS A 564 47.17 -4.78 6.41
C HIS A 564 48.15 -3.67 5.97
N ALA A 565 47.60 -2.51 5.55
CA ALA A 565 48.36 -1.36 5.04
C ALA A 565 49.42 -0.80 6.01
N SER A 566 49.27 -1.02 7.33
CA SER A 566 50.26 -0.63 8.35
C SER A 566 51.56 -1.43 8.32
N ARG A 567 51.65 -2.49 7.49
CA ARG A 567 52.87 -3.27 7.28
C ARG A 567 53.23 -3.29 5.79
N PRO A 568 53.73 -2.18 5.23
CA PRO A 568 54.22 -2.16 3.86
C PRO A 568 55.44 -3.08 3.76
N SER A 569 55.28 -4.25 3.15
CA SER A 569 56.37 -5.17 2.87
C SER A 569 56.79 -4.98 1.42
N SER A 570 58.09 -4.86 1.14
CA SER A 570 58.61 -4.71 -0.22
C SER A 570 58.07 -5.84 -1.12
N GLY A 571 57.19 -5.51 -2.06
CA GLY A 571 56.63 -6.45 -3.04
C GLY A 571 55.28 -7.10 -2.68
N VAL A 572 54.66 -6.79 -1.53
CA VAL A 572 53.33 -7.32 -1.17
C VAL A 572 52.31 -6.18 -1.10
N SER A 573 51.26 -6.26 -1.91
CA SER A 573 50.13 -5.33 -1.86
C SER A 573 49.29 -5.52 -0.59
N CYS A 574 48.54 -4.48 -0.19
CA CYS A 574 47.59 -4.57 0.91
C CYS A 574 46.27 -5.20 0.47
N TYR A 575 45.53 -5.76 1.42
CA TYR A 575 44.27 -6.46 1.16
C TYR A 575 43.15 -5.59 0.55
N GLN A 576 43.26 -4.26 0.61
CA GLN A 576 42.16 -3.32 0.33
C GLN A 576 41.56 -3.47 -1.08
N ARG A 577 42.37 -3.83 -2.08
CA ARG A 577 41.85 -4.08 -3.43
C ARG A 577 41.05 -5.40 -3.50
N LEU A 578 41.49 -6.43 -2.77
CA LEU A 578 40.79 -7.70 -2.66
C LEU A 578 39.51 -7.57 -1.84
N GLU A 579 39.52 -6.75 -0.78
CA GLU A 579 38.34 -6.34 0.00
C GLU A 579 37.27 -5.74 -0.92
N PHE A 580 37.64 -4.77 -1.77
CA PHE A 580 36.70 -4.12 -2.70
C PHE A 580 35.91 -5.10 -3.60
N VAL A 581 36.58 -6.13 -4.14
CA VAL A 581 35.92 -7.15 -4.96
C VAL A 581 35.22 -8.21 -4.11
N GLY A 582 35.79 -8.55 -2.95
CA GLY A 582 35.26 -9.49 -1.99
C GLY A 582 33.94 -9.06 -1.38
N ASP A 583 33.84 -7.80 -0.95
CA ASP A 583 32.62 -7.13 -0.48
C ASP A 583 31.46 -7.36 -1.47
N ALA A 584 31.68 -7.01 -2.74
CA ALA A 584 30.65 -7.13 -3.76
C ALA A 584 30.29 -8.60 -4.11
N VAL A 585 31.26 -9.53 -4.02
CA VAL A 585 31.00 -10.96 -4.22
C VAL A 585 30.18 -11.54 -3.07
N LEU A 586 30.53 -11.23 -1.82
CA LEU A 586 29.82 -11.72 -0.64
C LEU A 586 28.41 -11.12 -0.55
N ASP A 587 28.26 -9.81 -0.77
CA ASP A 587 26.95 -9.15 -0.80
C ASP A 587 26.03 -9.81 -1.85
N HIS A 588 26.55 -10.06 -3.06
CA HIS A 588 25.80 -10.75 -4.11
C HIS A 588 25.40 -12.19 -3.72
N LEU A 589 26.34 -12.98 -3.21
CA LEU A 589 26.11 -14.39 -2.88
C LEU A 589 25.16 -14.55 -1.69
N ILE A 590 25.33 -13.75 -0.64
CA ILE A 590 24.44 -13.74 0.53
C ILE A 590 23.04 -13.27 0.13
N THR A 591 22.92 -12.17 -0.62
CA THR A 591 21.63 -11.68 -1.10
C THR A 591 20.94 -12.70 -2.00
N LYS A 592 21.69 -13.36 -2.89
CA LYS A 592 21.18 -14.45 -3.73
C LYS A 592 20.66 -15.61 -2.88
N HIS A 593 21.41 -16.06 -1.87
CA HIS A 593 20.99 -17.12 -0.98
C HIS A 593 19.70 -16.73 -0.23
N LEU A 594 19.67 -15.55 0.41
CA LEU A 594 18.49 -15.06 1.14
C LEU A 594 17.26 -14.96 0.23
N PHE A 595 17.44 -14.46 -1.00
CA PHE A 595 16.37 -14.38 -1.99
C PHE A 595 15.80 -15.77 -2.29
N PHE A 596 16.61 -16.75 -2.69
CA PHE A 596 16.09 -18.07 -3.08
C PHE A 596 15.62 -18.93 -1.89
N THR A 597 16.19 -18.73 -0.70
CA THR A 597 15.78 -19.47 0.51
C THR A 597 14.43 -18.98 1.04
N TYR A 598 14.17 -17.67 1.01
CA TYR A 598 12.95 -17.09 1.59
C TYR A 598 12.05 -16.46 0.52
N THR A 599 11.29 -17.28 -0.20
CA THR A 599 10.41 -16.83 -1.30
C THR A 599 9.18 -16.06 -0.84
N ASN A 600 8.68 -16.36 0.37
CA ASN A 600 7.41 -15.82 0.87
C ASN A 600 7.60 -14.69 1.90
N LEU A 601 8.84 -14.24 2.13
CA LEU A 601 9.10 -13.14 3.05
C LEU A 601 8.78 -11.80 2.40
N PRO A 602 8.14 -10.86 3.13
CA PRO A 602 7.98 -9.49 2.66
C PRO A 602 9.32 -8.84 2.33
N PRO A 603 9.40 -8.01 1.28
CA PRO A 603 10.64 -7.37 0.82
C PRO A 603 11.35 -6.58 1.92
N GLY A 604 10.60 -5.83 2.74
CA GLY A 604 11.18 -5.10 3.88
C GLY A 604 11.93 -5.99 4.88
N ARG A 605 11.40 -7.18 5.19
CA ARG A 605 12.08 -8.15 6.07
C ARG A 605 13.30 -8.76 5.41
N LEU A 606 13.28 -8.94 4.09
CA LEU A 606 14.43 -9.43 3.33
C LEU A 606 15.57 -8.40 3.30
N THR A 607 15.25 -7.12 3.18
CA THR A 607 16.22 -6.02 3.30
C THR A 607 16.84 -5.96 4.69
N ASP A 608 16.03 -6.14 5.74
CA ASP A 608 16.52 -6.23 7.12
C ASP A 608 17.46 -7.45 7.31
N LEU A 609 17.11 -8.62 6.74
CA LEU A 609 17.97 -9.81 6.73
C LEU A 609 19.29 -9.58 6.01
N ARG A 610 19.27 -8.96 4.82
CA ARG A 610 20.48 -8.61 4.07
C ARG A 610 21.38 -7.71 4.91
N ALA A 611 20.84 -6.65 5.49
CA ALA A 611 21.59 -5.70 6.31
C ALA A 611 22.18 -6.33 7.59
N ALA A 612 21.50 -7.31 8.18
CA ALA A 612 22.01 -8.04 9.34
C ALA A 612 23.07 -9.09 8.97
N ALA A 613 22.91 -9.78 7.84
CA ALA A 613 23.83 -10.82 7.37
C ALA A 613 25.13 -10.23 6.81
N VAL A 614 25.01 -9.22 5.94
CA VAL A 614 26.13 -8.49 5.32
C VAL A 614 26.49 -7.31 6.21
N ASN A 615 27.13 -7.62 7.34
CA ASN A 615 27.56 -6.63 8.32
C ASN A 615 29.00 -6.92 8.74
N ASN A 616 29.84 -5.89 8.75
CA ASN A 616 31.21 -5.96 9.22
C ASN A 616 31.35 -6.57 10.63
N GLU A 617 30.41 -6.31 11.55
CA GLU A 617 30.44 -6.95 12.88
C GLU A 617 30.26 -8.48 12.79
N ASN A 618 29.36 -8.94 11.92
CA ASN A 618 29.14 -10.37 11.70
C ASN A 618 30.39 -11.03 11.11
N PHE A 619 30.98 -10.42 10.08
CA PHE A 619 32.23 -10.92 9.49
C PHE A 619 33.40 -10.90 10.48
N ALA A 620 33.52 -9.87 11.33
CA ALA A 620 34.52 -9.85 12.39
C ALA A 620 34.35 -11.02 13.38
N ARG A 621 33.11 -11.37 13.74
CA ARG A 621 32.82 -12.53 14.61
C ARG A 621 33.17 -13.85 13.93
N VAL A 622 32.87 -13.98 12.63
CA VAL A 622 33.27 -15.15 11.81
C VAL A 622 34.80 -15.29 11.79
N SER A 623 35.53 -14.19 11.62
CA SER A 623 37.01 -14.15 11.69
C SER A 623 37.56 -14.63 13.03
N VAL A 624 36.89 -14.31 14.13
CA VAL A 624 37.28 -14.79 15.47
C VAL A 624 36.96 -16.28 15.65
N ARG A 625 35.76 -16.73 15.26
CA ARG A 625 35.31 -18.13 15.40
C ARG A 625 36.22 -19.11 14.68
N HIS A 626 36.67 -18.76 13.48
CA HIS A 626 37.54 -19.61 12.65
C HIS A 626 39.03 -19.30 12.79
N ASN A 627 39.43 -18.52 13.80
CA ASN A 627 40.82 -18.14 14.09
C ASN A 627 41.56 -17.42 12.95
N LEU A 628 40.85 -16.81 11.99
CA LEU A 628 41.45 -16.06 10.89
C LEU A 628 42.21 -14.82 11.37
N HIS A 629 41.73 -14.19 12.44
CA HIS A 629 42.35 -13.03 13.07
C HIS A 629 43.81 -13.26 13.52
N VAL A 630 44.21 -14.51 13.82
CA VAL A 630 45.58 -14.86 14.26
C VAL A 630 46.59 -14.74 13.12
N HIS A 631 46.12 -14.88 11.88
CA HIS A 631 46.95 -14.83 10.68
C HIS A 631 47.08 -13.42 10.10
N LEU A 632 46.40 -12.42 10.67
CA LEU A 632 46.46 -11.04 10.21
C LEU A 632 47.86 -10.44 10.39
N ARG A 633 48.42 -9.90 9.32
CA ARG A 633 49.74 -9.25 9.32
C ARG A 633 49.58 -7.74 9.41
N HIS A 634 49.82 -7.15 10.59
CA HIS A 634 49.77 -5.70 10.81
C HIS A 634 50.97 -5.19 11.63
N GLY A 635 51.25 -3.87 11.56
CA GLY A 635 52.32 -3.21 12.31
C GLY A 635 51.86 -2.32 13.48
N SER A 636 50.54 -2.18 13.69
CA SER A 636 49.97 -1.26 14.68
C SER A 636 49.69 -1.93 16.03
N SER A 637 50.27 -1.39 17.10
CA SER A 637 50.04 -1.83 18.49
C SER A 637 48.66 -1.42 19.04
N ALA A 638 48.09 -0.33 18.54
CA ALA A 638 46.74 0.10 18.90
C ALA A 638 45.69 -0.87 18.33
N LEU A 639 45.87 -1.31 17.08
CA LEU A 639 45.02 -2.30 16.44
C LEU A 639 45.10 -3.66 17.15
N GLU A 640 46.32 -4.08 17.51
CA GLU A 640 46.56 -5.31 18.30
C GLU A 640 45.73 -5.34 19.60
N LYS A 641 45.71 -4.22 20.34
CA LYS A 641 44.93 -4.09 21.57
C LYS A 641 43.43 -4.22 21.29
N GLN A 642 42.93 -3.54 20.26
CA GLN A 642 41.50 -3.58 19.89
C GLN A 642 41.06 -4.99 19.48
N ILE A 643 41.87 -5.70 18.68
CA ILE A 643 41.58 -7.09 18.28
C ILE A 643 41.54 -7.98 19.52
N ARG A 644 42.50 -7.86 20.42
CA ARG A 644 42.57 -8.68 21.64
C ARG A 644 41.39 -8.46 22.58
N ASP A 645 40.97 -7.20 22.76
CA ASP A 645 39.83 -6.86 23.60
C ASP A 645 38.54 -7.44 22.99
N PHE A 646 38.34 -7.29 21.68
CA PHE A 646 37.20 -7.87 20.96
C PHE A 646 37.17 -9.40 20.99
N VAL A 647 38.31 -10.07 20.78
CA VAL A 647 38.42 -11.55 20.83
C VAL A 647 38.01 -12.08 22.20
N LYS A 648 38.44 -11.43 23.30
CA LYS A 648 38.04 -11.83 24.65
C LYS A 648 36.55 -11.72 24.86
N GLU A 649 35.94 -10.63 24.40
CA GLU A 649 34.49 -10.43 24.54
C GLU A 649 33.69 -11.46 23.74
N VAL A 650 34.08 -11.73 22.49
CA VAL A 650 33.43 -12.75 21.65
C VAL A 650 33.56 -14.15 22.28
N GLN A 651 34.72 -14.49 22.83
CA GLN A 651 34.91 -15.77 23.54
C GLN A 651 34.03 -15.88 24.81
N VAL A 652 33.88 -14.79 25.56
CA VAL A 652 32.98 -14.73 26.72
C VAL A 652 31.52 -14.86 26.28
N GLU A 653 31.12 -14.24 25.17
CA GLU A 653 29.76 -14.38 24.63
C GLU A 653 29.47 -15.79 24.13
N LEU A 654 30.40 -16.42 23.41
CA LEU A 654 30.28 -17.81 22.93
C LEU A 654 30.11 -18.81 24.08
N SER A 655 30.61 -18.48 25.27
CA SER A 655 30.44 -19.32 26.47
C SER A 655 29.04 -19.24 27.10
N LYS A 656 28.20 -18.28 26.69
CA LYS A 656 26.82 -18.12 27.17
C LYS A 656 25.83 -18.80 26.20
N PRO A 657 25.15 -19.89 26.60
CA PRO A 657 24.19 -20.56 25.73
C PRO A 657 22.97 -19.66 25.44
N GLY A 658 22.60 -19.53 24.15
CA GLY A 658 21.40 -18.83 23.70
C GLY A 658 21.57 -17.36 23.27
N PHE A 659 22.78 -16.80 23.31
CA PHE A 659 23.03 -15.41 22.90
C PHE A 659 23.59 -15.31 21.47
N ASN A 660 22.71 -15.32 20.46
CA ASN A 660 23.10 -15.04 19.08
C ASN A 660 23.12 -13.53 18.82
N SER A 661 24.27 -12.89 19.05
CA SER A 661 24.49 -11.47 18.77
C SER A 661 24.73 -11.21 17.28
N PHE A 662 23.68 -11.23 16.48
CA PHE A 662 23.74 -10.75 15.09
C PHE A 662 23.68 -9.20 15.09
N GLY A 663 24.82 -8.52 15.21
CA GLY A 663 24.91 -7.05 15.10
C GLY A 663 24.35 -6.26 16.30
N LEU A 664 24.14 -6.93 17.43
CA LEU A 664 23.65 -6.34 18.68
C LEU A 664 24.71 -6.31 19.78
N GLY A 665 25.98 -6.58 19.44
CA GLY A 665 27.08 -6.49 20.40
C GLY A 665 27.18 -5.08 20.96
N ASP A 666 27.43 -4.99 22.27
CA ASP A 666 27.68 -3.71 22.93
C ASP A 666 29.10 -3.18 22.61
N CYS A 667 29.93 -4.00 21.95
CA CYS A 667 31.29 -3.70 21.55
C CYS A 667 31.44 -3.40 20.05
N LYS A 668 32.28 -2.41 19.74
CA LYS A 668 32.57 -2.03 18.36
C LYS A 668 33.65 -2.94 17.79
N ALA A 669 33.27 -3.80 16.83
CA ALA A 669 34.22 -4.66 16.13
C ALA A 669 35.30 -3.84 15.38
N PRO A 670 36.59 -4.26 15.42
CA PRO A 670 37.62 -3.71 14.55
C PRO A 670 37.28 -4.00 13.08
N LYS A 671 37.18 -2.95 12.25
CA LYS A 671 36.83 -3.06 10.82
C LYS A 671 37.70 -4.07 10.06
N VAL A 672 39.02 -4.02 10.33
CA VAL A 672 40.02 -4.90 9.72
C VAL A 672 39.65 -6.39 9.80
N LEU A 673 38.94 -6.84 10.85
CA LEU A 673 38.54 -8.24 10.96
C LEU A 673 37.43 -8.64 9.98
N GLY A 674 36.54 -7.72 9.61
CA GLY A 674 35.57 -7.92 8.54
C GLY A 674 36.24 -7.78 7.17
N ASP A 675 37.06 -6.74 7.00
CA ASP A 675 37.77 -6.50 5.74
C ASP A 675 38.64 -7.70 5.30
N ILE A 676 39.24 -8.45 6.24
CA ILE A 676 40.01 -9.66 5.88
C ILE A 676 39.14 -10.83 5.41
N VAL A 677 37.93 -10.94 5.93
CA VAL A 677 37.00 -11.99 5.51
C VAL A 677 36.56 -11.71 4.08
N GLU A 678 36.28 -10.45 3.78
CA GLU A 678 35.99 -9.96 2.42
C GLU A 678 37.20 -10.14 1.50
N SER A 679 38.41 -9.75 1.93
CA SER A 679 39.61 -9.89 1.10
C SER A 679 39.97 -11.35 0.80
N ILE A 680 39.76 -12.28 1.73
CA ILE A 680 39.91 -13.72 1.50
C ILE A 680 38.91 -14.21 0.47
N ALA A 681 37.66 -13.73 0.51
CA ALA A 681 36.66 -14.04 -0.53
C ALA A 681 37.13 -13.55 -1.91
N GLY A 682 37.69 -12.33 -1.97
CA GLY A 682 38.30 -11.77 -3.17
C GLY A 682 39.48 -12.61 -3.68
N ALA A 683 40.35 -13.10 -2.80
CA ALA A 683 41.47 -13.96 -3.15
C ALA A 683 41.00 -15.31 -3.73
N ILE A 684 40.04 -15.97 -3.08
CA ILE A 684 39.46 -17.25 -3.55
C ILE A 684 38.78 -17.06 -4.91
N PHE A 685 38.07 -15.94 -5.09
CA PHE A 685 37.46 -15.60 -6.37
C PHE A 685 38.49 -15.50 -7.49
N LEU A 686 39.65 -14.87 -7.27
CA LEU A 686 40.70 -14.76 -8.28
C LEU A 686 41.42 -16.10 -8.52
N ASP A 687 41.75 -16.84 -7.46
CA ASP A 687 42.46 -18.13 -7.53
C ASP A 687 41.65 -19.22 -8.26
N SER A 688 40.32 -19.21 -8.05
CA SER A 688 39.37 -20.11 -8.72
C SER A 688 39.11 -19.77 -10.19
N GLY A 689 39.75 -18.74 -10.74
CA GLY A 689 39.52 -18.31 -12.12
C GLY A 689 38.23 -17.51 -12.30
N ARG A 690 37.78 -16.80 -11.26
CA ARG A 690 36.57 -15.96 -11.20
C ARG A 690 35.26 -16.76 -11.08
N ASP A 691 35.31 -17.90 -10.40
CA ASP A 691 34.13 -18.70 -10.13
C ASP A 691 33.49 -18.37 -8.78
N THR A 692 32.30 -17.79 -8.83
CA THR A 692 31.49 -17.45 -7.65
C THR A 692 31.00 -18.68 -6.88
N ALA A 693 30.87 -19.84 -7.54
CA ALA A 693 30.40 -21.07 -6.89
C ALA A 693 31.43 -21.64 -5.90
N VAL A 694 32.72 -21.54 -6.23
CA VAL A 694 33.81 -21.96 -5.34
C VAL A 694 33.84 -21.09 -4.09
N VAL A 695 33.67 -19.78 -4.25
CA VAL A 695 33.59 -18.84 -3.11
C VAL A 695 32.43 -19.22 -2.18
N TRP A 696 31.23 -19.45 -2.73
CA TRP A 696 30.07 -19.84 -1.91
C TRP A 696 30.31 -21.16 -1.17
N LYS A 697 30.88 -22.17 -1.83
CA LYS A 697 31.20 -23.46 -1.20
C LYS A 697 32.10 -23.33 0.03
N VAL A 698 33.02 -22.35 0.03
CA VAL A 698 33.89 -22.05 1.18
C VAL A 698 33.16 -21.22 2.23
N PHE A 699 32.43 -20.18 1.82
CA PHE A 699 31.84 -19.22 2.75
C PHE A 699 30.53 -19.67 3.39
N GLU A 700 29.73 -20.48 2.72
CA GLU A 700 28.48 -21.03 3.27
C GLU A 700 28.70 -21.72 4.64
N PRO A 701 29.64 -22.67 4.81
CA PRO A 701 29.92 -23.27 6.12
C PRO A 701 30.64 -22.30 7.08
N LEU A 702 31.39 -21.31 6.58
CA LEU A 702 32.09 -20.34 7.44
C LEU A 702 31.12 -19.34 8.07
N LEU A 703 30.06 -18.97 7.34
CA LEU A 703 29.03 -18.02 7.78
C LEU A 703 27.96 -18.68 8.67
N ASP A 704 27.98 -20.00 8.83
CA ASP A 704 27.03 -20.74 9.68
C ASP A 704 27.32 -20.52 11.19
N PRO A 705 26.29 -20.28 12.03
CA PRO A 705 24.89 -20.07 11.69
C PRO A 705 24.65 -18.71 11.03
N MET A 706 23.97 -18.71 9.87
CA MET A 706 23.53 -17.50 9.17
C MET A 706 22.30 -16.88 9.84
N VAL A 707 22.05 -15.59 9.59
CA VAL A 707 20.86 -14.88 10.09
C VAL A 707 19.60 -15.47 9.47
N THR A 708 18.66 -15.90 10.31
CA THR A 708 17.32 -16.39 9.92
C THR A 708 16.23 -15.39 10.32
N PRO A 709 15.01 -15.45 9.78
CA PRO A 709 13.91 -14.57 10.16
C PRO A 709 13.57 -14.62 11.66
N GLU A 710 13.74 -15.80 12.30
CA GLU A 710 13.49 -15.99 13.73
C GLU A 710 14.64 -15.42 14.58
N THR A 711 15.87 -15.42 14.05
CA THR A 711 17.06 -14.90 14.75
C THR A 711 17.37 -13.45 14.38
N LEU A 712 16.66 -12.87 13.40
CA LEU A 712 16.81 -11.49 12.96
C LEU A 712 16.47 -10.56 14.14
N PRO A 713 17.45 -9.82 14.65
CA PRO A 713 17.18 -8.95 15.77
C PRO A 713 16.41 -7.72 15.31
N MET A 714 15.24 -7.50 15.91
CA MET A 714 14.54 -6.23 15.75
C MET A 714 15.39 -5.12 16.40
N HIS A 715 15.57 -4.00 15.70
CA HIS A 715 16.31 -2.89 16.27
C HIS A 715 15.59 -2.40 17.54
N PRO A 716 16.25 -2.27 18.71
CA PRO A 716 15.56 -1.99 19.99
C PRO A 716 14.67 -0.74 19.98
N VAL A 717 15.04 0.28 19.21
CA VAL A 717 14.22 1.51 19.04
C VAL A 717 12.94 1.22 18.27
N ARG A 718 13.00 0.39 17.22
CA ARG A 718 11.85 0.00 16.41
C ARG A 718 10.94 -0.96 17.16
N GLU A 719 11.51 -1.97 17.83
CA GLU A 719 10.77 -2.90 18.69
C GLU A 719 10.00 -2.13 19.79
N LEU A 720 10.63 -1.15 20.43
CA LEU A 720 9.96 -0.33 21.43
C LEU A 720 8.87 0.56 20.83
N GLN A 721 9.10 1.15 19.66
CA GLN A 721 8.10 1.97 18.98
C GLN A 721 6.88 1.16 18.54
N GLU A 722 7.08 0.01 17.92
CA GLU A 722 6.00 -0.89 17.49
C GLU A 722 5.19 -1.39 18.68
N ARG A 723 5.86 -1.78 19.77
CA ARG A 723 5.21 -2.17 21.03
C ARG A 723 4.35 -1.05 21.62
N CYS A 724 4.90 0.16 21.77
CA CYS A 724 4.14 1.29 22.31
C CYS A 724 2.94 1.65 21.40
N GLN A 725 3.11 1.56 20.08
CA GLN A 725 2.02 1.79 19.13
C GLN A 725 0.91 0.72 19.24
N GLN A 726 1.27 -0.55 19.44
CA GLN A 726 0.30 -1.64 19.69
C GLN A 726 -0.51 -1.43 20.96
N GLN A 727 0.13 -0.93 22.03
CA GLN A 727 -0.52 -0.67 23.32
C GLN A 727 -1.15 0.73 23.41
N ALA A 728 -1.08 1.53 22.34
CA ALA A 728 -1.50 2.93 22.29
C ALA A 728 -0.85 3.83 23.38
N GLU A 729 0.40 3.55 23.73
CA GLU A 729 1.23 4.30 24.69
C GLU A 729 2.05 5.40 23.96
N GLY A 730 2.20 6.56 24.59
CA GLY A 730 3.02 7.66 24.06
C GLY A 730 4.51 7.46 24.35
N LEU A 731 5.33 7.33 23.29
CA LEU A 731 6.79 7.15 23.39
C LEU A 731 7.55 8.47 23.14
N GLU A 732 8.41 8.88 24.06
CA GLU A 732 9.27 10.06 23.94
C GLU A 732 10.74 9.76 24.24
N TYR A 733 11.65 10.35 23.46
CA TYR A 733 13.10 10.30 23.69
C TYR A 733 13.62 11.69 24.08
N LYS A 734 14.26 11.81 25.25
CA LYS A 734 14.99 13.03 25.66
C LYS A 734 16.49 12.77 25.61
N ALA A 735 17.20 13.54 24.79
CA ALA A 735 18.64 13.44 24.68
C ALA A 735 19.31 14.66 25.28
N THR A 736 20.21 14.45 26.24
CA THR A 736 21.05 15.49 26.84
C THR A 736 22.52 15.18 26.53
N ARG A 737 23.34 16.22 26.36
CA ARG A 737 24.76 16.06 26.04
C ARG A 737 25.60 16.72 27.13
N ASN A 738 26.35 15.91 27.87
CA ASN A 738 27.28 16.37 28.87
C ASN A 738 28.71 16.09 28.39
N GLY A 739 29.33 17.11 27.77
CA GLY A 739 30.67 16.99 27.19
C GLY A 739 30.74 15.98 26.04
N ASN A 740 31.60 14.97 26.18
CA ASN A 740 31.82 13.92 25.17
C ASN A 740 30.83 12.74 25.26
N VAL A 741 29.87 12.77 26.18
CA VAL A 741 28.90 11.69 26.38
C VAL A 741 27.48 12.22 26.13
N ALA A 742 26.72 11.50 25.30
CA ALA A 742 25.30 11.72 25.11
C ALA A 742 24.52 10.77 26.03
N THR A 743 23.60 11.32 26.81
CA THR A 743 22.64 10.58 27.63
C THR A 743 21.29 10.61 26.93
N VAL A 744 20.66 9.44 26.78
CA VAL A 744 19.32 9.34 26.22
C VAL A 744 18.41 8.69 27.25
N GLU A 745 17.29 9.34 27.52
CA GLU A 745 16.22 8.90 28.41
C GLU A 745 14.97 8.60 27.58
N VAL A 746 14.31 7.50 27.90
CA VAL A 746 13.11 7.02 27.22
C VAL A 746 11.93 7.10 28.17
N PHE A 747 10.87 7.79 27.74
CA PHE A 747 9.63 7.95 28.47
C PHE A 747 8.50 7.24 27.74
N VAL A 748 7.70 6.48 28.48
CA VAL A 748 6.46 5.86 28.01
C VAL A 748 5.32 6.41 28.87
N ASP A 749 4.34 7.08 28.25
CA ASP A 749 3.24 7.80 28.92
C ASP A 749 3.71 8.78 30.02
N GLY A 750 4.87 9.42 29.81
CA GLY A 750 5.48 10.37 30.73
C GLY A 750 6.27 9.74 31.89
N VAL A 751 6.34 8.41 31.99
CA VAL A 751 7.17 7.69 32.98
C VAL A 751 8.51 7.33 32.35
N GLN A 752 9.61 7.60 33.04
CA GLN A 752 10.94 7.20 32.58
C GLN A 752 11.11 5.68 32.71
N VAL A 753 11.36 4.99 31.60
CA VAL A 753 11.45 3.52 31.53
C VAL A 753 12.86 3.04 31.18
N GLY A 754 13.65 3.86 30.48
CA GLY A 754 15.02 3.51 30.11
C GLY A 754 15.96 4.71 30.09
N ILE A 755 17.23 4.45 30.41
CA ILE A 755 18.31 5.44 30.30
C ILE A 755 19.58 4.74 29.84
N ALA A 756 20.36 5.41 28.98
CA ALA A 756 21.71 4.97 28.65
C ALA A 756 22.61 6.15 28.25
N GLN A 757 23.91 5.91 28.36
CA GLN A 757 24.96 6.89 28.07
C GLN A 757 25.95 6.32 27.06
N ASN A 758 26.30 7.10 26.04
CA ASN A 758 27.31 6.72 25.05
C ASN A 758 27.90 7.96 24.37
N PRO A 759 29.18 7.96 23.95
CA PRO A 759 29.73 9.04 23.14
C PRO A 759 28.95 9.33 21.85
N GLN A 760 28.33 8.32 21.24
CA GLN A 760 27.49 8.47 20.07
C GLN A 760 26.01 8.49 20.46
N LYS A 761 25.29 9.57 20.11
CA LYS A 761 23.85 9.73 20.38
C LYS A 761 23.01 8.54 19.90
N LYS A 762 23.30 8.01 18.70
CA LYS A 762 22.58 6.85 18.13
C LYS A 762 22.75 5.58 18.96
N MET A 763 23.97 5.32 19.48
CA MET A 763 24.24 4.18 20.34
C MET A 763 23.60 4.34 21.73
N ALA A 764 23.65 5.56 22.30
CA ALA A 764 22.96 5.86 23.55
C ALA A 764 21.44 5.61 23.42
N GLN A 765 20.84 6.03 22.30
CA GLN A 765 19.42 5.78 22.03
C GLN A 765 19.09 4.29 21.90
N LYS A 766 19.92 3.51 21.18
CA LYS A 766 19.78 2.06 21.04
C LYS A 766 19.80 1.36 22.42
N LEU A 767 20.79 1.69 23.25
CA LEU A 767 20.95 1.11 24.59
C LEU A 767 19.80 1.53 25.52
N ALA A 768 19.37 2.78 25.48
CA ALA A 768 18.26 3.26 26.30
C ALA A 768 16.94 2.59 25.93
N ALA A 769 16.68 2.37 24.63
CA ALA A 769 15.52 1.61 24.16
C ALA A 769 15.59 0.12 24.57
N ARG A 770 16.78 -0.50 24.52
CA ARG A 770 16.99 -1.87 25.00
C ARG A 770 16.70 -1.99 26.50
N ASN A 771 17.21 -1.07 27.30
CA ASN A 771 16.95 -1.02 28.74
C ASN A 771 15.45 -0.84 29.03
N ALA A 772 14.76 0.02 28.25
CA ALA A 772 13.32 0.20 28.38
C ALA A 772 12.54 -1.08 28.04
N LEU A 773 12.90 -1.80 26.97
CA LEU A 773 12.26 -3.06 26.60
C LEU A 773 12.40 -4.15 27.67
N VAL A 774 13.59 -4.25 28.30
CA VAL A 774 13.81 -5.18 29.41
C VAL A 774 12.93 -4.81 30.60
N ALA A 775 12.93 -3.53 31.00
CA ALA A 775 12.11 -3.05 32.11
C ALA A 775 10.60 -3.27 31.87
N LEU A 776 10.14 -3.12 30.63
CA LEU A 776 8.74 -3.38 30.26
C LEU A 776 8.39 -4.87 30.30
N LYS A 777 9.26 -5.74 29.79
CA LYS A 777 9.07 -7.21 29.85
C LYS A 777 9.07 -7.70 31.29
N ASP A 778 9.96 -7.18 32.13
CA ASP A 778 10.01 -7.51 33.55
C ASP A 778 8.71 -7.10 34.27
N LYS A 779 8.18 -5.91 33.96
CA LYS A 779 6.90 -5.43 34.49
C LYS A 779 5.73 -6.33 34.08
N GLU A 780 5.67 -6.75 32.81
CA GLU A 780 4.63 -7.67 32.32
C GLU A 780 4.71 -9.04 32.98
N THR A 781 5.91 -9.58 33.16
CA THR A 781 6.08 -10.88 33.84
C THR A 781 5.75 -10.80 35.33
N ALA A 782 5.97 -9.65 35.97
CA ALA A 782 5.52 -9.41 37.34
C ALA A 782 3.98 -9.36 37.43
N GLU A 783 3.33 -8.63 36.52
CA GLU A 783 1.87 -8.54 36.45
C GLU A 783 1.21 -9.90 36.09
N ALA A 784 1.88 -10.74 35.29
CA ALA A 784 1.41 -12.09 34.99
C ALA A 784 1.53 -13.04 36.19
N LYS A 785 2.61 -12.94 36.97
CA LYS A 785 2.80 -13.74 38.19
C LYS A 785 1.83 -13.35 39.31
N GLU A 786 1.51 -12.07 39.44
CA GLU A 786 0.48 -11.61 40.39
C GLU A 786 -0.92 -12.15 40.03
N LYS A 787 -1.25 -12.27 38.74
CA LYS A 787 -2.52 -12.87 38.28
C LYS A 787 -2.62 -14.38 38.50
N ASP A 788 -1.50 -15.11 38.42
CA ASP A 788 -1.48 -16.55 38.68
C ASP A 788 -1.55 -16.88 40.19
N GLU A 789 -1.00 -16.04 41.07
CA GLU A 789 -1.13 -16.19 42.52
C GLU A 789 -2.53 -15.79 43.04
N GLU A 790 -3.26 -14.90 42.34
CA GLU A 790 -4.63 -14.51 42.68
C GLU A 790 -5.70 -15.58 42.38
N ASN A 791 -5.45 -16.52 41.46
CA ASN A 791 -6.40 -17.60 41.15
C ASN A 791 -6.51 -18.67 42.26
N GLY A 792 -5.64 -18.65 43.28
CA GLY A 792 -5.62 -19.60 44.39
C GLY A 792 -6.33 -19.18 45.68
N LYS A 793 -6.75 -17.91 45.82
CA LYS A 793 -7.39 -17.43 47.07
C LYS A 793 -8.58 -16.52 46.80
N LYS A 794 -9.77 -17.02 47.15
CA LYS A 794 -11.01 -16.22 47.17
C LYS A 794 -10.90 -15.03 48.13
N LYS A 795 -11.20 -13.85 47.56
CA LYS A 795 -11.68 -12.58 48.17
C LYS A 795 -10.71 -11.77 49.02
N ASN A 796 -10.23 -10.63 48.50
CA ASN A 796 -10.87 -9.31 48.59
C ASN A 796 -9.83 -8.24 48.19
N GLY A 797 -9.92 -7.69 46.97
CA GLY A 797 -9.04 -6.61 46.50
C GLY A 797 -9.63 -5.88 45.31
N SER A 798 -9.90 -4.58 45.51
CA SER A 798 -10.15 -3.52 44.53
C SER A 798 -10.65 -3.92 43.12
N GLN A 799 -11.97 -4.09 42.98
CA GLN A 799 -12.58 -3.96 41.65
C GLN A 799 -12.32 -2.55 41.14
N THR A 800 -11.58 -2.41 40.04
CA THR A 800 -11.49 -1.15 39.31
C THR A 800 -12.87 -0.88 38.71
N PHE A 801 -13.70 -0.12 39.42
CA PHE A 801 -15.08 0.14 39.03
C PHE A 801 -15.10 1.08 37.81
N THR A 802 -15.62 0.61 36.68
CA THR A 802 -15.67 1.39 35.45
C THR A 802 -17.01 2.11 35.31
N ARG A 803 -17.09 3.16 34.48
CA ARG A 803 -18.37 3.79 34.11
C ARG A 803 -19.42 2.80 33.60
N GLN A 804 -18.99 1.70 32.97
CA GLN A 804 -19.88 0.64 32.52
C GLN A 804 -20.61 -0.01 33.71
N THR A 805 -19.92 -0.24 34.83
CA THR A 805 -20.51 -0.81 36.05
C THR A 805 -21.61 0.09 36.62
N LEU A 806 -21.42 1.42 36.61
CA LEU A 806 -22.45 2.37 37.04
C LEU A 806 -23.67 2.37 36.10
N ASN A 807 -23.43 2.28 34.78
CA ASN A 807 -24.51 2.18 33.80
C ASN A 807 -25.30 0.87 33.97
N ASP A 808 -24.62 -0.24 34.21
CA ASP A 808 -25.25 -1.55 34.40
C ASP A 808 -26.11 -1.58 35.67
N ILE A 809 -25.68 -0.92 36.74
CA ILE A 809 -26.49 -0.77 37.96
C ILE A 809 -27.73 0.07 37.69
N CYS A 810 -27.60 1.17 36.93
CA CYS A 810 -28.75 2.00 36.57
C CYS A 810 -29.74 1.21 35.70
N LEU A 811 -29.26 0.41 34.74
CA LEU A 811 -30.09 -0.46 33.91
C LEU A 811 -30.80 -1.54 34.74
N ARG A 812 -30.08 -2.24 35.62
CA ARG A 812 -30.65 -3.30 36.47
C ARG A 812 -31.70 -2.77 37.44
N ARG A 813 -31.54 -1.54 37.93
CA ARG A 813 -32.46 -0.89 38.88
C ARG A 813 -33.50 0.01 38.21
N ASN A 814 -33.54 0.04 36.87
CA ASN A 814 -34.46 0.86 36.08
C ASN A 814 -34.34 2.37 36.38
N TRP A 815 -33.14 2.83 36.72
CA TRP A 815 -32.83 4.25 36.93
C TRP A 815 -32.40 4.91 35.62
N PRO A 816 -32.73 6.20 35.40
CA PRO A 816 -32.15 6.99 34.33
C PRO A 816 -30.62 6.95 34.33
N MET A 817 -30.03 7.02 33.14
CA MET A 817 -28.58 6.97 32.97
C MET A 817 -27.86 8.07 33.76
N PRO A 818 -26.63 7.82 34.26
CA PRO A 818 -25.86 8.79 35.02
C PRO A 818 -25.60 10.07 34.22
N PHE A 819 -25.86 11.21 34.86
CA PHE A 819 -25.62 12.53 34.27
C PHE A 819 -24.20 12.99 34.60
N TYR A 820 -23.38 13.20 33.56
CA TYR A 820 -22.02 13.69 33.69
C TYR A 820 -21.91 15.16 33.27
N ARG A 821 -21.27 15.98 34.11
CA ARG A 821 -21.03 17.41 33.87
C ARG A 821 -19.54 17.73 33.92
N CYS A 822 -19.03 18.47 32.95
CA CYS A 822 -17.65 18.98 33.01
C CYS A 822 -17.59 20.11 34.04
N VAL A 823 -16.70 19.99 35.02
CA VAL A 823 -16.52 20.98 36.10
C VAL A 823 -15.38 21.93 35.77
N ASN A 824 -14.27 21.41 35.25
CA ASN A 824 -13.10 22.20 34.89
C ASN A 824 -12.34 21.56 33.72
N GLU A 825 -11.91 22.38 32.78
CA GLU A 825 -10.97 22.02 31.71
C GLU A 825 -9.83 23.04 31.74
N GLY A 826 -8.61 22.59 32.05
CA GLY A 826 -7.47 23.48 32.19
C GLY A 826 -6.13 22.76 32.03
N GLY A 827 -5.12 23.50 31.61
CA GLY A 827 -3.76 23.02 31.38
C GLY A 827 -3.16 23.52 30.06
N PRO A 828 -1.83 23.39 29.87
CA PRO A 828 -1.18 23.67 28.60
C PRO A 828 -1.79 22.83 27.47
N ALA A 829 -1.72 23.29 26.21
CA ALA A 829 -2.28 22.56 25.07
C ALA A 829 -1.75 21.11 24.93
N HIS A 830 -0.55 20.84 25.45
CA HIS A 830 0.10 19.53 25.49
C HIS A 830 -0.17 18.70 26.77
N ALA A 831 -0.90 19.24 27.76
CA ALA A 831 -1.18 18.60 29.05
C ALA A 831 -2.53 19.06 29.64
N LYS A 832 -3.60 18.98 28.84
CA LYS A 832 -4.96 19.31 29.30
C LYS A 832 -5.44 18.31 30.34
N ARG A 833 -5.99 18.81 31.45
CA ARG A 833 -6.66 18.01 32.48
C ARG A 833 -8.15 18.33 32.51
N PHE A 834 -8.95 17.29 32.65
CA PHE A 834 -10.41 17.33 32.68
C PHE A 834 -10.90 16.84 34.03
N THR A 835 -11.82 17.59 34.63
CA THR A 835 -12.51 17.20 35.87
C THR A 835 -14.00 17.08 35.59
N PHE A 836 -14.58 15.91 35.90
CA PHE A 836 -15.99 15.63 35.69
C PHE A 836 -16.71 15.36 37.00
N ALA A 837 -17.97 15.76 37.04
CA ALA A 837 -18.91 15.43 38.09
C ALA A 837 -19.98 14.46 37.57
N VAL A 838 -20.47 13.58 38.43
CA VAL A 838 -21.54 12.63 38.10
C VAL A 838 -22.62 12.59 39.18
N ARG A 839 -23.87 12.44 38.75
CA ARG A 839 -25.03 12.16 39.61
C ARG A 839 -26.02 11.24 38.90
N VAL A 840 -26.77 10.44 39.65
CA VAL A 840 -27.80 9.53 39.14
C VAL A 840 -29.14 9.89 39.76
N ASN A 841 -30.24 9.74 39.01
CA ASN A 841 -31.58 9.94 39.56
C ASN A 841 -32.14 8.57 39.99
N THR A 842 -32.31 8.38 41.30
CA THR A 842 -32.86 7.15 41.86
C THR A 842 -34.37 7.25 41.97
N THR A 843 -35.08 6.17 41.63
CA THR A 843 -36.57 6.14 41.64
C THR A 843 -37.17 6.32 43.03
N ASP A 844 -36.40 6.07 44.08
CA ASP A 844 -36.81 6.06 45.49
C ASP A 844 -36.43 7.34 46.26
N LYS A 845 -35.33 8.02 45.90
CA LYS A 845 -34.83 9.21 46.64
C LYS A 845 -34.54 10.43 45.75
N GLY A 846 -34.80 10.36 44.45
CA GLY A 846 -34.48 11.44 43.52
C GLY A 846 -32.98 11.49 43.18
N TRP A 847 -32.47 12.67 42.84
CA TRP A 847 -31.07 12.86 42.44
C TRP A 847 -30.10 12.61 43.60
N THR A 848 -29.08 11.79 43.35
CA THR A 848 -27.94 11.62 44.26
C THR A 848 -27.10 12.89 44.36
N ASP A 849 -26.32 12.98 45.43
CA ASP A 849 -25.27 14.00 45.55
C ASP A 849 -24.30 13.93 44.37
N GLU A 850 -23.78 15.09 44.00
CA GLU A 850 -22.87 15.22 42.86
C GLU A 850 -21.44 14.86 43.28
N CYS A 851 -20.92 13.75 42.73
CA CYS A 851 -19.55 13.30 42.99
C CYS A 851 -18.59 13.85 41.94
N VAL A 852 -17.60 14.62 42.38
CA VAL A 852 -16.57 15.23 41.51
C VAL A 852 -15.32 14.35 41.53
N GLY A 853 -14.94 13.83 40.35
CA GLY A 853 -13.73 13.01 40.18
C GLY A 853 -12.43 13.82 40.17
N GLU A 854 -11.29 13.13 40.14
CA GLU A 854 -9.98 13.76 40.06
C GLU A 854 -9.68 14.31 38.65
N PRO A 855 -8.77 15.31 38.51
CA PRO A 855 -8.40 15.84 37.21
C PRO A 855 -7.58 14.84 36.39
N MET A 856 -8.10 14.36 35.26
CA MET A 856 -7.46 13.31 34.43
C MET A 856 -7.10 13.82 33.03
N PRO A 857 -6.09 13.21 32.35
CA PRO A 857 -5.62 13.66 31.03
C PRO A 857 -6.59 13.35 29.87
N SER A 858 -7.58 12.48 30.09
CA SER A 858 -8.60 12.11 29.11
C SER A 858 -9.99 12.27 29.71
N VAL A 859 -10.93 12.78 28.91
CA VAL A 859 -12.35 12.89 29.26
C VAL A 859 -12.94 11.55 29.70
N LYS A 860 -12.51 10.44 29.10
CA LYS A 860 -12.97 9.09 29.47
C LYS A 860 -12.53 8.75 30.90
N LYS A 861 -11.22 8.88 31.18
CA LYS A 861 -10.64 8.63 32.51
C LYS A 861 -11.19 9.57 33.59
N ALA A 862 -11.48 10.83 33.26
CA ALA A 862 -12.09 11.79 34.18
C ALA A 862 -13.51 11.38 34.59
N LYS A 863 -14.31 10.88 33.63
CA LYS A 863 -15.65 10.36 33.91
C LYS A 863 -15.61 9.06 34.70
N ASP A 864 -14.64 8.18 34.42
CA ASP A 864 -14.44 6.95 35.19
C ASP A 864 -14.07 7.26 36.64
N SER A 865 -13.17 8.21 36.88
CA SER A 865 -12.82 8.68 38.24
C SER A 865 -14.04 9.21 39.01
N ALA A 866 -14.89 9.99 38.37
CA ALA A 866 -16.14 10.47 38.98
C ALA A 866 -17.13 9.32 39.26
N ALA A 867 -17.22 8.34 38.34
CA ALA A 867 -18.11 7.18 38.47
C ALA A 867 -17.75 6.30 39.67
N VAL A 868 -16.45 6.13 39.95
CA VAL A 868 -15.96 5.35 41.11
C VAL A 868 -16.48 5.95 42.41
N LEU A 869 -16.37 7.26 42.59
CA LEU A 869 -16.83 7.95 43.80
C LEU A 869 -18.35 7.84 44.00
N LEU A 870 -19.11 7.93 42.92
CA LEU A 870 -20.57 7.77 42.99
C LEU A 870 -20.98 6.32 43.26
N LEU A 871 -20.24 5.34 42.73
CA LEU A 871 -20.48 3.93 43.04
C LEU A 871 -20.21 3.61 44.51
N GLU A 872 -19.18 4.18 45.12
CA GLU A 872 -18.94 4.06 46.57
C GLU A 872 -20.08 4.68 47.39
N LEU A 873 -20.58 5.83 46.96
CA LEU A 873 -21.71 6.50 47.60
C LEU A 873 -22.99 5.65 47.48
N LEU A 874 -23.29 5.11 46.30
CA LEU A 874 -24.42 4.21 46.06
C LEU A 874 -24.30 2.91 46.86
N ASN A 875 -23.12 2.33 46.95
CA ASN A 875 -22.88 1.15 47.78
C ASN A 875 -23.13 1.48 49.27
N LYS A 876 -22.77 2.65 49.77
CA LYS A 876 -23.08 3.06 51.15
C LYS A 876 -24.58 3.32 51.39
N LEU A 877 -25.29 3.86 50.40
CA LEU A 877 -26.72 4.16 50.52
C LEU A 877 -27.64 2.93 50.41
N TYR A 878 -27.16 1.85 49.79
CA TYR A 878 -27.93 0.64 49.48
C TYR A 878 -27.26 -0.68 49.94
N SER A 879 -26.26 -0.60 50.84
CA SER A 879 -25.68 -1.77 51.52
C SER A 879 -26.51 -2.26 52.70
#